data_AF-A0A1X0SAP8-F1
#
_entry.id   AF-A0A1X0SAP8-F1
#
_cell.length_a   1.000
_cell.length_b   1.000
_cell.length_c   1.000
_cell.angle_alpha   90.00
_cell.angle_beta   90.00
_cell.angle_gamma   90.00
#
_symmetry.space_group_name_H-M   'P 1'
#
loop_
_entity.id
_entity.type
_entity.pdbx_description
1 polymer ?
#
loop_
_entity_poly.entity_id
_entity_poly.type
_entity_poly.pdbx_seq_one_letter_code
_entity_poly.pdbx_strand_id
1 'polypeptide(L)'
;MPRQIEPILSNKDTIVPLEIDYPYGTKISNSANPPQPYEQITQDQHVLKDDKTTWETTIDTCIKSIVSIKGYRARGLDTELPGIFAATGFIVDAKMGIILSNRHVVSVSPTVARAVLWNNEEIDLVPIYRDPVHDFGFFKYDVSKIRYSEIPGIPLYPQGAKVGLEVKILGNDAGEKLSILSGTLARLDRETPNYGIGEYNDFNTFYYQAASGTSSGSSGSPVLDVYGRAIALNAGVAIASSAGYYLPLDRAQHVLGLIQSGMPVPRGTVQATFEFMPYEGLLQLGLSRQVERKLRTVRNSSLTTETNEGLLVVKSVLPGGPADGKLEPGDILLTCNNKLLSKLFIDLETILDNAVETRTPVCFMVLRAGEPKKVTIDVQSLHDVTPSRYLEFGGGVLNDLSYQIARSYGLSLKEGGVYVGTSGFLLGNAGASRKSIIVAINNQQVKNIDDFVSAISGIGQGEWVPIRYYSLSRPMKTKIEALQVDWRWNKFQIAKRNDITGIWDYERLPTPLDNRLLKPVTANVSSNRTLLQEEEEEEKDPFKRLAYSIVSVECKTPFVIDGCRNGYAYGAGIIVSLDPPLVICDRDTVPIGIGVISITFQHSLTIPAELLFLHPFYNFAVLKFDPQAIIQAGIKIKAAVLDKRDFRLGDTVKYIGLTGGPKINTQTTTIASLVPIRTKETSPPRWRAMNVDIFKVADGSLSSLGGALADDQGHVRAIWMNFSIDNEAKKLSSIVGGIPARLVLPVLDCIKAGKQPVVYGLDAEFWTLQLSNARLLGLKEEWIDKVTKETNDKTTQPSILCVLGITDLSTPSGKALRSGDMILEMNNRVITTLSDLALFNDTDRLTMTILRDGKELTLDVPATKHDGKETTEVVGWQGMLVQEAHRAAKEQVQKCVPQGVYVSCCLYGSPAQASLEPGVWIHAINQTPVTSLRDFIAAVDSRQPTKPKSLFQYQELDSNEQDIILSPTDDTSQAPSETDNDFQSDSHVQIKYTTIANVVHLTTLKLDKHYWPMWHLKRDDSYHYGWKLKSFD
;
A
#
# COMPACT_ATOMS: atom_id res chain seq x y z
N MET A 1 19.94 -3.74 17.72
CA MET A 1 19.15 -2.98 16.74
C MET A 1 17.93 -3.81 16.37
N PRO A 2 16.74 -3.53 16.92
CA PRO A 2 15.51 -4.06 16.37
C PRO A 2 15.26 -3.31 15.06
N ARG A 3 15.18 -4.04 13.96
CA ARG A 3 14.86 -3.47 12.65
C ARG A 3 13.46 -2.86 12.75
N GLN A 4 13.32 -1.60 12.32
CA GLN A 4 12.03 -1.03 11.98
C GLN A 4 11.37 -1.98 10.97
N ILE A 5 10.35 -2.71 11.41
CA ILE A 5 9.43 -3.41 10.52
C ILE A 5 8.62 -2.28 9.88
N GLU A 6 8.99 -1.92 8.66
CA GLU A 6 8.30 -0.89 7.89
C GLU A 6 6.84 -1.30 7.62
N PRO A 7 5.92 -0.34 7.53
CA PRO A 7 4.52 -0.60 7.27
C PRO A 7 4.30 -1.49 6.04
N ILE A 8 3.40 -2.44 6.21
CA ILE A 8 2.69 -3.11 5.12
C ILE A 8 1.90 -2.00 4.40
N LEU A 9 2.39 -1.59 3.23
CA LEU A 9 1.78 -0.62 2.31
C LEU A 9 1.74 0.85 2.79
N SER A 10 2.90 1.49 3.02
CA SER A 10 2.99 2.96 2.97
C SER A 10 4.24 3.48 2.23
N ASN A 11 4.01 4.25 1.16
CA ASN A 11 4.80 5.37 0.60
C ASN A 11 6.34 5.31 0.46
N LYS A 12 6.99 4.14 0.41
CA LYS A 12 8.46 4.09 0.19
C LYS A 12 8.98 3.18 -0.92
N ASP A 13 8.13 2.77 -1.85
CA ASP A 13 8.57 2.24 -3.15
C ASP A 13 8.50 3.32 -4.27
N THR A 14 8.59 4.60 -3.90
CA THR A 14 8.80 5.71 -4.83
C THR A 14 10.30 5.89 -5.08
N ILE A 15 10.69 5.84 -6.36
CA ILE A 15 11.96 6.36 -6.85
C ILE A 15 12.13 7.79 -6.33
N VAL A 16 13.23 8.04 -5.61
CA VAL A 16 13.62 9.39 -5.18
C VAL A 16 13.90 10.22 -6.43
N PRO A 17 13.22 11.36 -6.68
CA PRO A 17 13.74 12.35 -7.61
C PRO A 17 14.95 13.01 -6.92
N LEU A 18 16.13 12.87 -7.52
CA LEU A 18 17.29 13.70 -7.18
C LEU A 18 16.94 15.14 -7.58
N GLU A 19 16.59 15.98 -6.61
CA GLU A 19 16.65 17.44 -6.77
C GLU A 19 18.12 17.82 -6.94
N ILE A 20 18.47 18.23 -8.16
CA ILE A 20 19.74 18.92 -8.46
C ILE A 20 19.41 20.40 -8.58
N ASP A 21 19.91 21.18 -7.62
CA ASP A 21 19.92 22.64 -7.66
C ASP A 21 20.64 23.14 -8.93
N TYR A 22 19.92 23.88 -9.77
CA TYR A 22 20.53 24.72 -10.81
C TYR A 22 20.57 26.17 -10.33
N PRO A 23 21.74 26.83 -10.29
CA PRO A 23 21.80 28.25 -9.98
C PRO A 23 21.29 29.10 -11.15
N TYR A 24 20.51 30.11 -10.79
CA TYR A 24 19.98 31.18 -11.63
C TYR A 24 21.02 31.76 -12.60
N GLY A 25 20.70 31.73 -13.90
CA GLY A 25 21.43 32.42 -14.97
C GLY A 25 20.49 33.27 -15.83
N THR A 26 20.76 34.56 -15.85
CA THR A 26 20.05 35.71 -16.40
C THR A 26 19.48 35.57 -17.83
N LYS A 27 18.23 36.02 -18.00
CA LYS A 27 17.58 36.35 -19.29
C LYS A 27 18.31 37.48 -20.01
N ILE A 28 18.58 37.30 -21.30
CA ILE A 28 18.71 38.40 -22.27
C ILE A 28 17.79 38.10 -23.45
N SER A 29 16.73 38.89 -23.57
CA SER A 29 15.85 39.00 -24.73
C SER A 29 16.33 40.11 -25.65
N ASN A 30 16.25 39.89 -26.96
CA ASN A 30 16.01 40.88 -28.04
C ASN A 30 16.06 40.09 -29.36
N SER A 31 15.24 40.29 -30.39
CA SER A 31 14.19 41.27 -30.65
C SER A 31 13.49 40.91 -31.97
N ALA A 32 12.18 41.13 -32.01
CA ALA A 32 11.33 41.61 -33.12
C ALA A 32 11.65 41.27 -34.59
N ASN A 33 10.65 40.71 -35.28
CA ASN A 33 10.30 41.11 -36.65
C ASN A 33 8.79 41.37 -36.75
N PRO A 34 8.33 42.46 -37.38
CA PRO A 34 6.93 42.86 -37.47
C PRO A 34 6.20 42.20 -38.66
N PRO A 35 4.85 42.21 -38.69
CA PRO A 35 4.06 41.62 -39.76
C PRO A 35 3.86 42.61 -40.91
N GLN A 36 3.78 42.12 -42.14
CA GLN A 36 3.11 42.85 -43.21
C GLN A 36 2.13 41.94 -43.98
N PRO A 37 0.94 42.47 -44.35
CA PRO A 37 -0.07 41.76 -45.13
C PRO A 37 0.17 41.99 -46.63
N TYR A 38 -0.39 41.14 -47.51
CA TYR A 38 -1.31 41.54 -48.58
C TYR A 38 -1.63 40.39 -49.56
N GLU A 39 -2.94 40.26 -49.80
CA GLU A 39 -3.67 39.94 -51.04
C GLU A 39 -3.54 38.61 -51.78
N GLN A 40 -4.72 38.02 -51.95
CA GLN A 40 -5.07 36.97 -52.90
C GLN A 40 -5.02 37.48 -54.34
N ILE A 41 -4.36 36.74 -55.23
CA ILE A 41 -4.73 36.66 -56.64
C ILE A 41 -4.83 35.17 -57.01
N THR A 42 -6.05 34.78 -57.35
CA THR A 42 -6.44 33.50 -57.95
C THR A 42 -5.85 33.33 -59.35
N GLN A 43 -5.18 32.21 -59.59
CA GLN A 43 -5.18 31.58 -60.92
C GLN A 43 -5.35 30.07 -60.75
N ASP A 44 -6.48 29.59 -61.25
CA ASP A 44 -6.82 28.20 -61.43
C ASP A 44 -5.73 27.46 -62.22
N GLN A 45 -5.11 26.49 -61.57
CA GLN A 45 -4.57 25.33 -62.25
C GLN A 45 -5.33 24.11 -61.75
N HIS A 46 -6.04 23.47 -62.68
CA HIS A 46 -6.61 22.14 -62.52
C HIS A 46 -5.53 21.16 -62.05
N VAL A 47 -5.43 20.98 -60.73
CA VAL A 47 -4.71 19.87 -60.12
C VAL A 47 -5.67 18.70 -60.12
N LEU A 48 -5.38 17.73 -60.97
CA LEU A 48 -5.88 16.36 -60.84
C LEU A 48 -5.71 15.95 -59.37
N LYS A 49 -6.81 15.62 -58.69
CA LYS A 49 -6.78 15.01 -57.35
C LYS A 49 -6.03 13.68 -57.43
N ASP A 50 -4.73 13.76 -57.21
CA ASP A 50 -3.91 12.63 -56.78
C ASP A 50 -4.20 12.50 -55.28
N ASP A 51 -5.00 11.51 -54.87
CA ASP A 51 -5.20 11.14 -53.47
C ASP A 51 -3.87 10.60 -52.91
N LYS A 52 -2.88 11.48 -52.72
CA LYS A 52 -1.64 11.13 -52.05
C LYS A 52 -1.93 10.98 -50.56
N THR A 53 -1.80 9.76 -50.04
CA THR A 53 -1.83 9.50 -48.60
C THR A 53 -0.80 10.39 -47.90
N THR A 54 -1.26 11.24 -46.99
CA THR A 54 -0.39 12.12 -46.20
C THR A 54 -0.47 11.72 -44.73
N TRP A 55 0.48 12.19 -43.92
CA TRP A 55 0.45 11.94 -42.48
C TRP A 55 -0.78 12.56 -41.82
N GLU A 56 -1.25 13.71 -42.30
CA GLU A 56 -2.42 14.41 -41.77
C GLU A 56 -3.68 13.53 -41.93
N THR A 57 -3.96 13.04 -43.14
CA THR A 57 -5.14 12.19 -43.40
C THR A 57 -5.08 10.85 -42.68
N THR A 58 -3.86 10.32 -42.53
CA THR A 58 -3.61 9.07 -41.78
C THR A 58 -3.86 9.25 -40.30
N ILE A 59 -3.36 10.32 -39.69
CA ILE A 59 -3.53 10.64 -38.27
C ILE A 59 -5.00 10.88 -37.95
N ASP A 60 -5.71 11.67 -38.77
CA ASP A 60 -7.15 11.97 -38.59
C ASP A 60 -8.02 10.70 -38.58
N THR A 61 -7.58 9.67 -39.29
CA THR A 61 -8.26 8.37 -39.31
C THR A 61 -7.86 7.51 -38.11
N CYS A 62 -6.56 7.35 -37.86
CA CYS A 62 -6.04 6.43 -36.84
C CYS A 62 -6.31 6.89 -35.41
N ILE A 63 -6.36 8.20 -35.16
CA ILE A 63 -6.61 8.77 -33.83
C ILE A 63 -7.91 8.26 -33.21
N LYS A 64 -8.92 7.98 -34.04
CA LYS A 64 -10.23 7.48 -33.61
C LYS A 64 -10.14 6.09 -32.98
N SER A 65 -9.17 5.30 -33.42
CA SER A 65 -8.94 3.92 -32.99
C SER A 65 -7.99 3.80 -31.79
N ILE A 66 -7.41 4.91 -31.34
CA ILE A 66 -6.44 4.95 -30.25
C ILE A 66 -7.16 5.37 -28.98
N VAL A 67 -6.90 4.64 -27.91
CA VAL A 67 -7.62 4.78 -26.65
C VAL A 67 -6.66 5.00 -25.50
N SER A 68 -7.05 5.84 -24.54
CA SER A 68 -6.37 5.92 -23.26
C SER A 68 -6.96 4.89 -22.31
N ILE A 69 -6.14 3.96 -21.84
CA ILE A 69 -6.54 2.94 -20.88
C ILE A 69 -6.28 3.48 -19.48
N LYS A 70 -7.31 3.49 -18.63
CA LYS A 70 -7.22 3.83 -17.20
C LYS A 70 -7.75 2.68 -16.38
N GLY A 71 -7.05 2.32 -15.32
CA GLY A 71 -7.46 1.19 -14.49
C GLY A 71 -6.67 1.05 -13.21
N TYR A 72 -6.89 -0.07 -12.53
CA TYR A 72 -6.10 -0.46 -11.37
C TYR A 72 -5.90 -1.97 -11.34
N ARG A 73 -4.81 -2.37 -10.70
CA ARG A 73 -4.47 -3.76 -10.37
C ARG A 73 -4.87 -4.02 -8.92
N ALA A 74 -5.86 -4.86 -8.69
CA ALA A 74 -6.48 -5.04 -7.37
C ALA A 74 -5.57 -5.76 -6.37
N ARG A 75 -4.65 -6.61 -6.84
CA ARG A 75 -3.72 -7.38 -6.01
C ARG A 75 -2.33 -7.39 -6.63
N GLY A 76 -1.29 -7.50 -5.80
CA GLY A 76 0.08 -7.71 -6.27
C GLY A 76 0.33 -9.18 -6.58
N LEU A 77 0.50 -9.52 -7.85
CA LEU A 77 0.76 -10.87 -8.33
C LEU A 77 2.10 -10.92 -9.09
N ASP A 78 2.90 -11.94 -8.84
CA ASP A 78 4.17 -12.17 -9.55
C ASP A 78 5.11 -10.93 -9.49
N THR A 79 5.51 -10.39 -10.64
CA THR A 79 6.36 -9.20 -10.75
C THR A 79 5.61 -7.89 -10.51
N GLU A 80 4.27 -7.89 -10.50
CA GLU A 80 3.46 -6.68 -10.45
C GLU A 80 3.01 -6.30 -9.03
N LEU A 81 2.82 -5.00 -8.83
CA LEU A 81 2.30 -4.40 -7.59
C LEU A 81 0.85 -3.92 -7.78
N PRO A 82 0.03 -3.92 -6.71
CA PRO A 82 -1.29 -3.30 -6.77
C PRO A 82 -1.14 -1.78 -6.93
N GLY A 83 -2.07 -1.15 -7.65
CA GLY A 83 -2.03 0.29 -7.87
C GLY A 83 -2.86 0.73 -9.07
N ILE A 84 -3.00 2.04 -9.23
CA ILE A 84 -3.62 2.68 -10.41
C ILE A 84 -2.62 2.79 -11.56
N PHE A 85 -3.12 2.78 -12.80
CA PHE A 85 -2.29 3.00 -13.98
C PHE A 85 -3.06 3.72 -15.08
N ALA A 86 -2.31 4.40 -15.94
CA ALA A 86 -2.77 4.95 -17.21
C ALA A 86 -1.81 4.52 -18.32
N ALA A 87 -2.35 4.19 -19.49
CA ALA A 87 -1.61 3.69 -20.62
C ALA A 87 -2.35 3.97 -21.94
N THR A 88 -1.80 3.48 -23.04
CA THR A 88 -2.41 3.54 -24.37
C THR A 88 -2.78 2.14 -24.87
N GLY A 89 -3.81 2.05 -25.69
CA GLY A 89 -4.05 0.89 -26.54
C GLY A 89 -4.66 1.33 -27.86
N PHE A 90 -4.84 0.39 -28.78
CA PHE A 90 -5.52 0.68 -30.03
C PHE A 90 -6.36 -0.49 -30.52
N ILE A 91 -7.46 -0.18 -31.18
CA ILE A 91 -8.44 -1.14 -31.68
C ILE A 91 -7.85 -1.86 -32.89
N VAL A 92 -7.74 -3.18 -32.81
CA VAL A 92 -7.21 -4.06 -33.88
C VAL A 92 -8.32 -4.84 -34.59
N ASP A 93 -9.47 -5.00 -33.94
CA ASP A 93 -10.68 -5.56 -34.54
C ASP A 93 -11.91 -4.82 -34.01
N ALA A 94 -12.45 -3.92 -34.82
CA ALA A 94 -13.62 -3.13 -34.44
C ALA A 94 -14.92 -3.95 -34.40
N LYS A 95 -15.00 -5.09 -35.09
CA LYS A 95 -16.20 -5.94 -35.13
C LYS A 95 -16.31 -6.80 -33.89
N MET A 96 -15.19 -7.37 -33.46
CA MET A 96 -15.12 -8.18 -32.23
C MET A 96 -14.84 -7.34 -30.97
N GLY A 97 -14.50 -6.07 -31.15
CA GLY A 97 -14.17 -5.15 -30.06
C GLY A 97 -12.84 -5.49 -29.39
N ILE A 98 -11.77 -5.72 -30.15
CA ILE A 98 -10.46 -6.12 -29.62
C ILE A 98 -9.48 -4.95 -29.64
N ILE A 99 -8.83 -4.72 -28.50
CA ILE A 99 -7.78 -3.71 -28.29
C ILE A 99 -6.46 -4.42 -28.00
N LEU A 100 -5.40 -4.00 -28.68
CA LEU A 100 -4.02 -4.40 -28.38
C LEU A 100 -3.36 -3.34 -27.48
N SER A 101 -2.64 -3.81 -26.46
CA SER A 101 -1.77 -2.99 -25.60
C SER A 101 -0.62 -3.85 -25.07
N ASN A 102 0.25 -3.29 -24.24
CA ASN A 102 1.33 -4.05 -23.62
C ASN A 102 0.83 -5.05 -22.57
N ARG A 103 1.59 -6.12 -22.34
CA ARG A 103 1.29 -7.13 -21.32
C ARG A 103 1.23 -6.50 -19.94
N HIS A 104 2.13 -5.58 -19.61
CA HIS A 104 2.11 -4.91 -18.30
C HIS A 104 0.90 -3.96 -18.12
N VAL A 105 0.24 -3.55 -19.20
CA VAL A 105 -1.01 -2.77 -19.16
C VAL A 105 -2.21 -3.68 -18.96
N VAL A 106 -2.28 -4.78 -19.72
CA VAL A 106 -3.32 -5.82 -19.52
C VAL A 106 -3.18 -6.51 -18.16
N SER A 107 -1.92 -6.58 -17.70
CA SER A 107 -1.45 -7.01 -16.38
C SER A 107 -1.76 -8.46 -16.04
N VAL A 108 -0.77 -9.19 -15.50
CA VAL A 108 -1.04 -10.56 -15.00
C VAL A 108 -1.86 -10.57 -13.72
N SER A 109 -1.88 -9.45 -13.00
CA SER A 109 -2.69 -9.26 -11.81
C SER A 109 -4.18 -9.06 -12.15
N PRO A 110 -5.09 -9.28 -11.18
CA PRO A 110 -6.49 -8.91 -11.33
C PRO A 110 -6.62 -7.43 -11.67
N THR A 111 -7.13 -7.15 -12.86
CA THR A 111 -7.13 -5.80 -13.45
C THR A 111 -8.53 -5.39 -13.82
N VAL A 112 -8.91 -4.18 -13.39
CA VAL A 112 -10.13 -3.50 -13.80
C VAL A 112 -9.71 -2.28 -14.61
N ALA A 113 -10.16 -2.20 -15.86
CA ALA A 113 -9.75 -1.16 -16.78
C ALA A 113 -10.93 -0.63 -17.60
N ARG A 114 -10.79 0.62 -18.05
CA ARG A 114 -11.66 1.29 -19.00
C ARG A 114 -10.81 1.95 -20.09
N ALA A 115 -11.34 2.00 -21.30
CA ALA A 115 -10.79 2.81 -22.37
C ALA A 115 -11.55 4.13 -22.43
N VAL A 116 -10.82 5.24 -22.46
CA VAL A 116 -11.32 6.57 -22.80
C VAL A 116 -11.03 6.77 -24.30
N LEU A 117 -12.09 6.88 -25.08
CA LEU A 117 -12.04 7.09 -26.52
C LEU A 117 -11.66 8.55 -26.84
N TRP A 118 -11.31 8.81 -28.11
CA TRP A 118 -10.92 10.15 -28.59
C TRP A 118 -11.99 11.24 -28.33
N ASN A 119 -13.27 10.85 -28.26
CA ASN A 119 -14.41 11.72 -27.98
C ASN A 119 -14.77 11.80 -26.48
N ASN A 120 -13.97 11.20 -25.59
CA ASN A 120 -14.18 11.05 -24.15
C ASN A 120 -15.31 10.09 -23.74
N GLU A 121 -15.87 9.30 -24.66
CA GLU A 121 -16.66 8.14 -24.25
C GLU A 121 -15.78 7.15 -23.48
N GLU A 122 -16.34 6.55 -22.42
CA GLU A 122 -15.65 5.53 -21.65
C GLU A 122 -16.32 4.17 -21.83
N ILE A 123 -15.51 3.16 -22.10
CA ILE A 123 -15.96 1.77 -22.27
C ILE A 123 -15.18 0.84 -21.36
N ASP A 124 -15.87 -0.12 -20.76
CA ASP A 124 -15.24 -1.14 -19.93
C ASP A 124 -14.40 -2.10 -20.75
N LEU A 125 -13.26 -2.51 -20.20
CA LEU A 125 -12.35 -3.45 -20.82
C LEU A 125 -12.27 -4.75 -20.04
N VAL A 126 -12.33 -5.86 -20.78
CA VAL A 126 -12.18 -7.22 -20.27
C VAL A 126 -10.85 -7.78 -20.78
N PRO A 127 -9.88 -8.11 -19.91
CA PRO A 127 -8.66 -8.77 -20.36
C PRO A 127 -8.98 -10.16 -20.95
N ILE A 128 -8.57 -10.42 -22.20
CA ILE A 128 -8.82 -11.72 -22.86
C ILE A 128 -7.55 -12.51 -23.15
N TYR A 129 -6.39 -11.85 -23.21
CA TYR A 129 -5.11 -12.54 -23.40
C TYR A 129 -3.94 -11.69 -22.90
N ARG A 130 -2.92 -12.35 -22.37
CA ARG A 130 -1.65 -11.76 -21.93
C ARG A 130 -0.57 -12.75 -22.29
N ASP A 131 0.42 -12.31 -23.05
CA ASP A 131 1.49 -13.23 -23.39
C ASP A 131 2.35 -13.54 -22.14
N PRO A 132 2.73 -14.80 -21.88
CA PRO A 132 3.56 -15.12 -20.71
C PRO A 132 4.96 -14.46 -20.74
N VAL A 133 5.48 -14.15 -21.92
CA VAL A 133 6.89 -13.77 -22.13
C VAL A 133 7.05 -12.40 -22.76
N HIS A 134 6.26 -12.09 -23.79
CA HIS A 134 6.39 -10.85 -24.55
C HIS A 134 5.45 -9.76 -24.06
N ASP A 135 5.88 -8.51 -24.16
CA ASP A 135 5.12 -7.40 -23.58
C ASP A 135 3.91 -6.97 -24.44
N PHE A 136 3.01 -7.90 -24.77
CA PHE A 136 1.72 -7.63 -25.41
C PHE A 136 0.56 -8.42 -24.78
N GLY A 137 -0.64 -7.88 -24.93
CA GLY A 137 -1.88 -8.55 -24.56
C GLY A 137 -3.10 -7.90 -25.22
N PHE A 138 -4.26 -8.50 -25.03
CA PHE A 138 -5.51 -8.05 -25.63
C PHE A 138 -6.58 -7.81 -24.58
N PHE A 139 -7.29 -6.69 -24.74
CA PHE A 139 -8.57 -6.42 -24.10
C PHE A 139 -9.70 -6.63 -25.11
N LYS A 140 -10.88 -6.95 -24.58
CA LYS A 140 -12.16 -6.93 -25.29
C LYS A 140 -13.05 -5.85 -24.71
N TYR A 141 -13.80 -5.16 -25.56
CA TYR A 141 -14.86 -4.24 -25.16
C TYR A 141 -16.17 -4.60 -25.87
N ASP A 142 -17.27 -4.09 -25.35
CA ASP A 142 -18.59 -4.25 -25.97
C ASP A 142 -18.82 -3.14 -26.99
N VAL A 143 -18.91 -3.52 -28.27
CA VAL A 143 -19.08 -2.59 -29.39
C VAL A 143 -20.40 -1.84 -29.31
N SER A 144 -21.46 -2.44 -28.76
CA SER A 144 -22.76 -1.74 -28.63
C SER A 144 -22.77 -0.60 -27.61
N LYS A 145 -21.72 -0.48 -26.78
CA LYS A 145 -21.58 0.63 -25.82
C LYS A 145 -21.00 1.89 -26.45
N ILE A 146 -20.54 1.86 -27.71
CA ILE A 146 -20.09 3.06 -28.42
C ILE A 146 -21.32 3.76 -29.00
N ARG A 147 -21.54 5.02 -28.62
CA ARG A 147 -22.80 5.74 -28.91
C ARG A 147 -22.70 6.71 -30.07
N TYR A 148 -21.59 7.45 -30.18
CA TYR A 148 -21.54 8.63 -31.05
C TYR A 148 -20.57 8.50 -32.23
N SER A 149 -19.92 7.35 -32.44
CA SER A 149 -18.89 7.22 -33.46
C SER A 149 -18.70 5.80 -33.97
N GLU A 150 -18.47 5.67 -35.27
CA GLU A 150 -17.88 4.47 -35.84
C GLU A 150 -16.36 4.53 -35.68
N ILE A 151 -15.77 3.48 -35.14
CA ILE A 151 -14.33 3.42 -34.87
C ILE A 151 -13.69 2.39 -35.80
N PRO A 152 -12.75 2.78 -36.69
CA PRO A 152 -12.04 1.83 -37.52
C PRO A 152 -11.08 0.97 -36.69
N GLY A 153 -10.67 -0.18 -37.22
CA GLY A 153 -9.55 -0.96 -36.67
C GLY A 153 -8.24 -0.58 -37.34
N ILE A 154 -7.14 -0.57 -36.59
CA ILE A 154 -5.78 -0.41 -37.11
C ILE A 154 -5.24 -1.79 -37.52
N PRO A 155 -4.90 -2.01 -38.80
CA PRO A 155 -4.33 -3.28 -39.25
C PRO A 155 -2.92 -3.49 -38.69
N LEU A 156 -2.63 -4.71 -38.22
CA LEU A 156 -1.27 -5.13 -37.88
C LEU A 156 -0.51 -5.52 -39.17
N TYR A 157 0.68 -4.95 -39.38
CA TYR A 157 1.51 -5.15 -40.56
C TYR A 157 3.02 -5.24 -40.19
N PRO A 158 3.43 -6.27 -39.40
CA PRO A 158 4.82 -6.43 -38.96
C PRO A 158 5.85 -6.46 -40.10
N GLN A 159 5.50 -7.04 -41.25
CA GLN A 159 6.34 -7.14 -42.44
C GLN A 159 6.67 -5.78 -43.10
N GLY A 160 6.02 -4.71 -42.66
CA GLY A 160 6.32 -3.35 -43.10
C GLY A 160 7.58 -2.75 -42.48
N ALA A 161 8.05 -3.29 -41.35
CA ALA A 161 9.17 -2.73 -40.61
C ALA A 161 10.49 -2.81 -41.41
N LYS A 162 11.10 -1.64 -41.67
CA LYS A 162 12.38 -1.51 -42.38
C LYS A 162 13.20 -0.39 -41.76
N VAL A 163 14.51 -0.57 -41.71
CA VAL A 163 15.44 0.51 -41.31
C VAL A 163 15.29 1.69 -42.29
N GLY A 164 15.19 2.90 -41.76
CA GLY A 164 14.95 4.13 -42.53
C GLY A 164 13.47 4.47 -42.75
N LEU A 165 12.53 3.63 -42.32
CA LEU A 165 11.10 3.93 -42.41
C LEU A 165 10.72 5.05 -41.44
N GLU A 166 10.08 6.11 -41.94
CA GLU A 166 9.43 7.12 -41.10
C GLU A 166 8.18 6.53 -40.43
N VAL A 167 8.04 6.79 -39.14
CA VAL A 167 6.94 6.31 -38.32
C VAL A 167 6.35 7.42 -37.47
N LYS A 168 5.06 7.31 -37.14
CA LYS A 168 4.42 8.12 -36.10
C LYS A 168 3.94 7.22 -34.96
N ILE A 169 4.09 7.71 -33.74
CA ILE A 169 3.64 7.05 -32.51
C ILE A 169 2.54 7.94 -31.94
N LEU A 170 1.34 7.39 -31.83
CA LEU A 170 0.17 8.11 -31.37
C LEU A 170 -0.27 7.49 -30.04
N GLY A 171 -0.46 8.30 -29.00
CA GLY A 171 -0.96 7.77 -27.73
C GLY A 171 -1.10 8.80 -26.64
N ASN A 172 -1.51 8.35 -25.47
CA ASN A 172 -1.59 9.21 -24.30
C ASN A 172 -0.19 9.38 -23.71
N ASP A 173 0.35 10.61 -23.72
CA ASP A 173 1.59 10.94 -23.03
C ASP A 173 1.26 11.62 -21.69
N ALA A 174 1.82 11.12 -20.59
CA ALA A 174 1.62 11.64 -19.24
C ALA A 174 0.17 11.70 -18.71
N GLY A 175 -0.79 11.00 -19.33
CA GLY A 175 -2.19 11.02 -18.92
C GLY A 175 -3.05 12.08 -19.65
N GLU A 176 -2.48 12.84 -20.59
CA GLU A 176 -3.16 13.85 -21.41
C GLU A 176 -3.88 13.28 -22.66
N LYS A 177 -4.72 14.11 -23.30
CA LYS A 177 -5.71 13.67 -24.31
C LYS A 177 -5.14 12.86 -25.48
N LEU A 178 -4.00 13.26 -26.07
CA LEU A 178 -3.29 12.54 -27.13
C LEU A 178 -1.98 13.27 -27.51
N SER A 179 -0.88 12.55 -27.69
CA SER A 179 0.39 13.02 -28.25
C SER A 179 0.71 12.31 -29.57
N ILE A 180 1.41 13.02 -30.44
CA ILE A 180 1.86 12.52 -31.74
C ILE A 180 3.38 12.72 -31.78
N LEU A 181 4.12 11.62 -31.77
CA LEU A 181 5.57 11.61 -31.81
C LEU A 181 6.03 11.08 -33.15
N SER A 182 7.11 11.65 -33.68
CA SER A 182 7.70 11.23 -34.95
C SER A 182 9.03 10.51 -34.70
N GLY A 183 9.33 9.51 -35.52
CA GLY A 183 10.63 8.84 -35.48
C GLY A 183 10.98 8.17 -36.80
N THR A 184 12.21 7.69 -36.91
CA THR A 184 12.66 6.85 -38.01
C THR A 184 13.25 5.57 -37.43
N LEU A 185 12.82 4.42 -37.94
CA LEU A 185 13.35 3.13 -37.50
C LEU A 185 14.86 3.04 -37.79
N ALA A 186 15.65 2.97 -36.73
CA ALA A 186 17.10 2.90 -36.81
C ALA A 186 17.62 1.46 -36.80
N ARG A 187 16.90 0.54 -36.13
CA ARG A 187 17.33 -0.85 -35.92
C ARG A 187 16.14 -1.79 -35.74
N LEU A 188 16.27 -3.05 -36.18
CA LEU A 188 15.24 -4.10 -36.05
C LEU A 188 15.67 -5.31 -35.18
N ASP A 189 16.96 -5.43 -34.89
CA ASP A 189 17.59 -6.54 -34.18
C ASP A 189 18.15 -6.09 -32.83
N ARG A 190 17.46 -5.15 -32.15
CA ARG A 190 17.89 -4.69 -30.82
C ARG A 190 17.58 -5.78 -29.78
N GLU A 191 18.43 -5.88 -28.77
CA GLU A 191 18.16 -6.71 -27.61
C GLU A 191 16.93 -6.23 -26.83
N THR A 192 16.33 -7.15 -26.08
CA THR A 192 15.18 -6.86 -25.21
C THR A 192 15.54 -5.82 -24.15
N PRO A 193 14.57 -4.98 -23.71
CA PRO A 193 14.76 -4.12 -22.55
C PRO A 193 15.18 -4.91 -21.32
N ASN A 194 16.07 -4.34 -20.49
CA ASN A 194 16.48 -4.89 -19.21
C ASN A 194 16.03 -3.95 -18.08
N TYR A 195 15.01 -4.38 -17.35
CA TYR A 195 14.42 -3.67 -16.21
C TYR A 195 15.04 -4.08 -14.86
N GLY A 196 15.99 -5.01 -14.87
CA GLY A 196 16.67 -5.51 -13.68
C GLY A 196 16.18 -6.88 -13.21
N ILE A 197 16.89 -7.43 -12.23
CA ILE A 197 16.67 -8.77 -11.69
C ILE A 197 15.39 -8.78 -10.82
N GLY A 198 14.54 -9.78 -11.04
CA GLY A 198 13.29 -9.94 -10.28
C GLY A 198 12.17 -9.00 -10.72
N GLU A 199 12.39 -8.25 -11.80
CA GLU A 199 11.37 -7.52 -12.54
C GLU A 199 10.96 -8.30 -13.79
N TYR A 200 9.83 -7.91 -14.39
CA TYR A 200 9.43 -8.45 -15.68
C TYR A 200 10.46 -8.08 -16.74
N ASN A 201 10.89 -9.05 -17.54
CA ASN A 201 11.75 -8.81 -18.70
C ASN A 201 11.35 -9.74 -19.85
N ASP A 202 11.20 -9.18 -21.05
CA ASP A 202 11.09 -9.96 -22.27
C ASP A 202 12.36 -10.80 -22.50
N PHE A 203 12.24 -11.87 -23.26
CA PHE A 203 13.35 -12.69 -23.71
C PHE A 203 12.98 -13.47 -24.96
N ASN A 204 13.97 -14.01 -25.65
CA ASN A 204 13.80 -14.77 -26.89
C ASN A 204 13.06 -13.99 -27.99
N THR A 205 13.29 -12.67 -28.07
CA THR A 205 12.75 -11.81 -29.11
C THR A 205 13.69 -10.66 -29.40
N PHE A 206 13.47 -9.99 -30.53
CA PHE A 206 14.12 -8.72 -30.87
C PHE A 206 13.18 -7.55 -30.56
N TYR A 207 13.77 -6.38 -30.41
CA TYR A 207 13.07 -5.11 -30.39
C TYR A 207 13.51 -4.23 -31.55
N TYR A 208 12.60 -3.36 -32.00
CA TYR A 208 12.92 -2.29 -32.92
C TYR A 208 13.24 -1.02 -32.14
N GLN A 209 14.02 -0.14 -32.76
CA GLN A 209 14.50 1.09 -32.16
C GLN A 209 14.27 2.29 -33.06
N ALA A 210 13.78 3.38 -32.49
CA ALA A 210 13.82 4.72 -33.09
C ALA A 210 14.12 5.77 -32.02
N ALA A 211 14.56 6.95 -32.45
CA ALA A 211 14.55 8.14 -31.60
C ALA A 211 13.17 8.81 -31.73
N SER A 212 12.38 8.81 -30.66
CA SER A 212 10.99 9.29 -30.69
C SER A 212 10.55 10.10 -29.47
N GLY A 213 11.34 10.12 -28.39
CA GLY A 213 11.05 10.93 -27.20
C GLY A 213 9.78 10.54 -26.43
N THR A 214 9.32 9.29 -26.53
CA THR A 214 8.16 8.77 -25.81
C THR A 214 8.31 8.91 -24.28
N SER A 215 7.21 9.15 -23.55
CA SER A 215 7.23 9.25 -22.07
C SER A 215 6.24 8.27 -21.42
N SER A 216 6.10 8.37 -20.09
CA SER A 216 5.21 7.50 -19.29
C SER A 216 3.75 7.66 -19.73
N GLY A 217 3.05 6.55 -19.99
CA GLY A 217 1.67 6.53 -20.51
C GLY A 217 1.56 6.14 -21.99
N SER A 218 2.63 6.38 -22.77
CA SER A 218 2.68 6.02 -24.20
C SER A 218 2.89 4.51 -24.45
N SER A 219 3.11 3.72 -23.40
CA SER A 219 3.15 2.26 -23.47
C SER A 219 1.83 1.73 -24.02
N GLY A 220 1.93 0.96 -25.10
CA GLY A 220 0.81 0.35 -25.82
C GLY A 220 0.38 1.15 -27.06
N SER A 221 1.03 2.29 -27.34
CA SER A 221 0.81 3.04 -28.59
C SER A 221 1.18 2.22 -29.83
N PRO A 222 0.39 2.33 -30.92
CA PRO A 222 0.81 1.82 -32.21
C PRO A 222 1.98 2.65 -32.75
N VAL A 223 2.96 1.96 -33.34
CA VAL A 223 3.95 2.57 -34.23
C VAL A 223 3.42 2.42 -35.65
N LEU A 224 3.01 3.53 -36.26
CA LEU A 224 2.31 3.55 -37.54
C LEU A 224 3.25 3.87 -38.70
N ASP A 225 2.99 3.26 -39.85
CA ASP A 225 3.49 3.73 -41.14
C ASP A 225 2.57 4.81 -41.74
N VAL A 226 2.99 5.43 -42.85
CA VAL A 226 2.24 6.49 -43.54
C VAL A 226 0.88 6.02 -44.09
N TYR A 227 0.58 4.72 -44.06
CA TYR A 227 -0.70 4.15 -44.49
C TYR A 227 -1.62 3.83 -43.31
N GLY A 228 -1.23 4.19 -42.08
CA GLY A 228 -2.03 3.95 -40.88
C GLY A 228 -2.02 2.50 -40.41
N ARG A 229 -0.99 1.72 -40.78
CA ARG A 229 -0.84 0.32 -40.35
C ARG A 229 0.16 0.25 -39.21
N ALA A 230 -0.15 -0.53 -38.18
CA ALA A 230 0.76 -0.74 -37.05
C ALA A 230 1.86 -1.72 -37.44
N ILE A 231 3.12 -1.28 -37.38
CA ILE A 231 4.30 -2.11 -37.68
C ILE A 231 5.00 -2.62 -36.42
N ALA A 232 4.80 -1.94 -35.28
CA ALA A 232 5.34 -2.30 -33.98
C ALA A 232 4.44 -1.77 -32.84
N LEU A 233 4.65 -2.27 -31.63
CA LEU A 233 3.97 -1.80 -30.41
C LEU A 233 4.97 -1.04 -29.52
N ASN A 234 4.66 0.19 -29.12
CA ASN A 234 5.53 0.93 -28.21
C ASN A 234 5.53 0.30 -26.80
N ALA A 235 6.70 -0.10 -26.29
CA ALA A 235 6.84 -0.68 -24.95
C ALA A 235 7.43 0.30 -23.93
N GLY A 236 8.11 1.36 -24.38
CA GLY A 236 8.69 2.38 -23.51
C GLY A 236 10.01 2.95 -24.03
N VAL A 237 10.74 3.65 -23.17
CA VAL A 237 12.01 4.32 -23.49
C VAL A 237 13.13 3.89 -22.56
N ALA A 238 14.35 3.90 -23.07
CA ALA A 238 15.54 3.71 -22.25
C ALA A 238 15.71 4.85 -21.23
N ILE A 239 15.89 4.51 -19.95
CA ILE A 239 16.01 5.49 -18.85
C ILE A 239 17.14 6.51 -19.08
N ALA A 240 18.21 6.12 -19.77
CA ALA A 240 19.40 6.95 -20.00
C ALA A 240 19.51 7.56 -21.41
N SER A 241 18.52 7.39 -22.29
CA SER A 241 18.57 7.91 -23.67
C SER A 241 17.19 8.05 -24.31
N SER A 242 17.02 8.92 -25.31
CA SER A 242 15.77 9.08 -26.05
C SER A 242 15.42 7.93 -27.02
N ALA A 243 16.01 6.74 -26.84
CA ALA A 243 15.76 5.56 -27.66
C ALA A 243 14.50 4.84 -27.20
N GLY A 244 13.48 4.81 -28.07
CA GLY A 244 12.27 4.03 -27.89
C GLY A 244 12.50 2.54 -28.16
N TYR A 245 11.80 1.69 -27.39
CA TYR A 245 11.73 0.25 -27.58
C TYR A 245 10.38 -0.12 -28.17
N TYR A 246 10.38 -0.69 -29.38
CA TYR A 246 9.16 -1.14 -30.03
C TYR A 246 9.17 -2.65 -30.22
N LEU A 247 8.13 -3.31 -29.71
CA LEU A 247 7.95 -4.74 -29.80
C LEU A 247 7.45 -5.13 -31.21
N PRO A 248 8.06 -6.11 -31.88
CA PRO A 248 7.56 -6.66 -33.15
C PRO A 248 6.16 -7.28 -33.02
N LEU A 249 5.35 -7.14 -34.07
CA LEU A 249 3.95 -7.57 -34.06
C LEU A 249 3.69 -8.98 -34.61
N ASP A 250 4.70 -9.70 -35.09
CA ASP A 250 4.52 -11.05 -35.68
C ASP A 250 3.76 -11.99 -34.74
N ARG A 251 4.15 -12.00 -33.46
CA ARG A 251 3.53 -12.81 -32.43
C ARG A 251 2.13 -12.30 -32.06
N ALA A 252 1.96 -10.99 -31.92
CA ALA A 252 0.65 -10.38 -31.65
C ALA A 252 -0.35 -10.67 -32.78
N GLN A 253 0.07 -10.55 -34.04
CA GLN A 253 -0.76 -10.84 -35.21
C GLN A 253 -1.18 -12.31 -35.28
N HIS A 254 -0.25 -13.24 -35.01
CA HIS A 254 -0.57 -14.67 -34.96
C HIS A 254 -1.61 -14.97 -33.87
N VAL A 255 -1.39 -14.45 -32.66
CA VAL A 255 -2.30 -14.65 -31.52
C VAL A 255 -3.66 -14.01 -31.78
N LEU A 256 -3.72 -12.82 -32.39
CA LEU A 256 -4.97 -12.17 -32.78
C LEU A 256 -5.80 -13.08 -33.69
N GLY A 257 -5.17 -13.73 -34.68
CA GLY A 257 -5.86 -14.67 -35.57
C GLY A 257 -6.43 -15.90 -34.85
N LEU A 258 -5.73 -16.42 -33.83
CA LEU A 258 -6.23 -17.51 -32.99
C LEU A 258 -7.42 -17.08 -32.14
N ILE A 259 -7.34 -15.90 -31.51
CA ILE A 259 -8.43 -15.31 -30.72
C ILE A 259 -9.67 -15.07 -31.58
N GLN A 260 -9.49 -14.50 -32.78
CA GLN A 260 -10.58 -14.28 -33.75
C GLN A 260 -11.24 -15.59 -34.18
N SER A 261 -10.48 -16.68 -34.23
CA SER A 261 -10.96 -18.02 -34.58
C SER A 261 -11.52 -18.80 -33.38
N GLY A 262 -11.49 -18.24 -32.16
CA GLY A 262 -11.91 -18.93 -30.94
C GLY A 262 -11.02 -20.11 -30.55
N MET A 263 -9.77 -20.15 -31.03
CA MET A 263 -8.82 -21.21 -30.76
C MET A 263 -7.95 -20.88 -29.53
N PRO A 264 -7.52 -21.88 -28.75
CA PRO A 264 -6.57 -21.67 -27.66
C PRO A 264 -5.22 -21.18 -28.21
N VAL A 265 -4.50 -20.41 -27.41
CA VAL A 265 -3.19 -19.85 -27.80
C VAL A 265 -2.06 -20.71 -27.20
N PRO A 266 -1.43 -21.60 -27.98
CA PRO A 266 -0.29 -22.36 -27.51
C PRO A 266 0.92 -21.43 -27.31
N ARG A 267 1.64 -21.63 -26.20
CA ARG A 267 2.91 -20.94 -25.93
C ARG A 267 3.91 -21.92 -25.33
N GLY A 268 4.91 -22.32 -26.11
CA GLY A 268 5.89 -23.34 -25.74
C GLY A 268 7.17 -22.79 -25.13
N THR A 269 7.76 -23.55 -24.21
CA THR A 269 9.09 -23.29 -23.65
C THR A 269 9.84 -24.58 -23.35
N VAL A 270 11.16 -24.51 -23.48
CA VAL A 270 12.09 -25.52 -22.96
C VAL A 270 12.82 -25.04 -21.70
N GLN A 271 12.38 -23.90 -21.16
CA GLN A 271 12.99 -23.18 -20.03
C GLN A 271 14.47 -22.79 -20.27
N ALA A 272 14.78 -22.41 -21.51
CA ALA A 272 16.06 -21.84 -21.90
C ALA A 272 15.87 -20.46 -22.51
N THR A 273 16.85 -19.59 -22.29
CA THR A 273 16.94 -18.31 -23.00
C THR A 273 18.01 -18.38 -24.07
N PHE A 274 17.74 -17.71 -25.19
CA PHE A 274 18.63 -17.65 -26.33
C PHE A 274 18.94 -16.18 -26.63
N GLU A 275 20.13 -15.95 -27.14
CA GLU A 275 20.55 -14.64 -27.64
C GLU A 275 21.07 -14.74 -29.06
N PHE A 276 20.95 -13.66 -29.81
CA PHE A 276 21.50 -13.59 -31.15
C PHE A 276 22.99 -13.27 -31.09
N MET A 277 23.79 -14.02 -31.85
CA MET A 277 25.21 -13.73 -32.02
C MET A 277 25.57 -13.69 -33.51
N PRO A 278 26.23 -12.62 -33.98
CA PRO A 278 26.75 -12.53 -35.34
C PRO A 278 27.76 -13.63 -35.64
N TYR A 279 27.92 -14.00 -36.91
CA TYR A 279 28.81 -15.09 -37.32
C TYR A 279 30.24 -14.97 -36.79
N GLU A 280 30.82 -13.77 -36.75
CA GLU A 280 32.17 -13.57 -36.23
C GLU A 280 32.30 -13.94 -34.74
N GLY A 281 31.27 -13.66 -33.94
CA GLY A 281 31.21 -14.11 -32.54
C GLY A 281 31.05 -15.64 -32.44
N LEU A 282 30.25 -16.23 -33.33
CA LEU A 282 30.04 -17.69 -33.35
C LEU A 282 31.31 -18.48 -33.67
N LEU A 283 32.26 -17.91 -34.41
CA LEU A 283 33.56 -18.55 -34.66
C LEU A 283 34.33 -18.77 -33.36
N GLN A 284 34.22 -17.84 -32.42
CA GLN A 284 34.86 -17.93 -31.10
C GLN A 284 34.23 -19.04 -30.24
N LEU A 285 32.97 -19.41 -30.52
CA LEU A 285 32.25 -20.51 -29.88
C LEU A 285 32.42 -21.86 -30.61
N GLY A 286 33.21 -21.91 -31.70
CA GLY A 286 33.54 -23.13 -32.43
C GLY A 286 32.79 -23.33 -33.74
N LEU A 287 32.04 -22.34 -34.24
CA LEU A 287 31.50 -22.41 -35.60
C LEU A 287 32.66 -22.39 -36.61
N SER A 288 32.70 -23.34 -37.55
CA SER A 288 33.72 -23.32 -38.60
C SER A 288 33.32 -22.40 -39.75
N ARG A 289 34.31 -21.73 -40.38
CA ARG A 289 34.11 -20.94 -41.62
C ARG A 289 33.45 -21.74 -42.73
N GLN A 290 33.64 -23.07 -42.76
CA GLN A 290 32.99 -23.96 -43.73
C GLN A 290 31.48 -24.07 -43.48
N VAL A 291 31.07 -24.23 -42.21
CA VAL A 291 29.65 -24.29 -41.83
C VAL A 291 29.01 -22.91 -42.03
N GLU A 292 29.67 -21.82 -41.63
CA GLU A 292 29.24 -20.46 -41.91
C GLU A 292 28.95 -20.26 -43.42
N ARG A 293 29.92 -20.62 -44.28
CA ARG A 293 29.75 -20.50 -45.73
C ARG A 293 28.55 -21.28 -46.24
N LYS A 294 28.35 -22.52 -45.77
CA LYS A 294 27.17 -23.33 -46.13
C LYS A 294 25.87 -22.66 -45.69
N LEU A 295 25.80 -22.16 -44.46
CA LEU A 295 24.62 -21.48 -43.93
C LEU A 295 24.29 -20.21 -44.72
N ARG A 296 25.31 -19.40 -45.06
CA ARG A 296 25.17 -18.22 -45.93
C ARG A 296 24.67 -18.59 -47.33
N THR A 297 25.21 -19.64 -47.94
CA THR A 297 24.77 -20.10 -49.27
C THR A 297 23.32 -20.59 -49.24
N VAL A 298 22.94 -21.41 -48.25
CA VAL A 298 21.56 -21.92 -48.10
C VAL A 298 20.57 -20.76 -47.89
N ARG A 299 20.94 -19.76 -47.08
CA ARG A 299 20.12 -18.55 -46.88
C ARG A 299 19.98 -17.73 -48.16
N ASN A 300 21.06 -17.48 -48.88
CA ASN A 300 21.02 -16.68 -50.13
C ASN A 300 20.23 -17.37 -51.25
N SER A 301 20.12 -18.70 -51.22
CA SER A 301 19.29 -19.47 -52.18
C SER A 301 17.80 -19.47 -51.83
N SER A 302 17.45 -19.14 -50.59
CA SER A 302 16.06 -18.93 -50.16
C SER A 302 15.68 -17.50 -50.56
N LEU A 303 14.68 -17.32 -51.42
CA LEU A 303 14.18 -16.01 -51.93
C LEU A 303 13.58 -15.08 -50.85
N THR A 304 14.00 -15.22 -49.59
CA THR A 304 13.57 -14.40 -48.45
C THR A 304 14.40 -13.13 -48.37
N THR A 305 13.74 -11.97 -48.25
CA THR A 305 14.36 -10.64 -48.20
C THR A 305 15.09 -10.30 -46.88
N GLU A 306 15.15 -11.24 -45.93
CA GLU A 306 15.75 -11.06 -44.60
C GLU A 306 17.02 -11.89 -44.47
N THR A 307 18.17 -11.27 -44.70
CA THR A 307 19.49 -11.90 -44.48
C THR A 307 19.95 -11.63 -43.05
N ASN A 308 19.68 -12.57 -42.15
CA ASN A 308 20.25 -12.54 -40.80
C ASN A 308 21.75 -12.92 -40.84
N GLU A 309 22.60 -12.11 -40.24
CA GLU A 309 24.08 -12.26 -40.23
C GLU A 309 24.61 -13.03 -38.99
N GLY A 310 23.80 -13.94 -38.46
CA GLY A 310 24.14 -14.74 -37.28
C GLY A 310 23.14 -15.86 -36.96
N LEU A 311 23.27 -16.44 -35.77
CA LEU A 311 22.45 -17.53 -35.23
C LEU A 311 22.07 -17.27 -33.77
N LEU A 312 21.14 -18.09 -33.26
CA LEU A 312 20.80 -18.11 -31.85
C LEU A 312 21.80 -18.97 -31.07
N VAL A 313 22.19 -18.49 -29.89
CA VAL A 313 23.06 -19.17 -28.93
C VAL A 313 22.30 -19.34 -27.63
N VAL A 314 22.44 -20.48 -26.97
CA VAL A 314 21.88 -20.68 -25.63
C VAL A 314 22.60 -19.75 -24.65
N LYS A 315 21.85 -18.82 -24.05
CA LYS A 315 22.36 -17.88 -23.06
C LYS A 315 22.30 -18.47 -21.65
N SER A 316 21.16 -19.07 -21.31
CA SER A 316 20.97 -19.73 -20.01
C SER A 316 19.94 -20.84 -20.09
N VAL A 317 20.05 -21.79 -19.17
CA VAL A 317 19.12 -22.91 -18.99
C VAL A 317 18.67 -22.92 -17.54
N LEU A 318 17.36 -23.03 -17.30
CA LEU A 318 16.83 -23.05 -15.95
C LEU A 318 17.13 -24.40 -15.26
N PRO A 319 17.71 -24.40 -14.05
CA PRO A 319 17.97 -25.64 -13.31
C PRO A 319 16.71 -26.47 -13.07
N GLY A 320 16.80 -27.78 -13.29
CA GLY A 320 15.71 -28.75 -13.19
C GLY A 320 14.63 -28.64 -14.27
N GLY A 321 14.75 -27.70 -15.21
CA GLY A 321 13.83 -27.51 -16.34
C GLY A 321 14.01 -28.56 -17.46
N PRO A 322 13.16 -28.54 -18.51
CA PRO A 322 13.20 -29.54 -19.59
C PRO A 322 14.53 -29.58 -20.37
N ALA A 323 15.16 -28.42 -20.57
CA ALA A 323 16.46 -28.32 -21.23
C ALA A 323 17.66 -28.55 -20.31
N ASP A 324 17.46 -28.66 -18.99
CA ASP A 324 18.56 -28.85 -18.04
C ASP A 324 19.29 -30.18 -18.28
N GLY A 325 20.62 -30.13 -18.24
CA GLY A 325 21.50 -31.25 -18.61
C GLY A 325 21.47 -31.66 -20.09
N LYS A 326 20.64 -31.02 -20.92
CA LYS A 326 20.49 -31.31 -22.35
C LYS A 326 21.13 -30.22 -23.22
N LEU A 327 20.79 -28.96 -22.94
CA LEU A 327 21.44 -27.78 -23.53
C LEU A 327 22.44 -27.18 -22.54
N GLU A 328 23.47 -26.53 -23.06
CA GLU A 328 24.48 -25.81 -22.28
C GLU A 328 24.62 -24.37 -22.79
N PRO A 329 24.86 -23.39 -21.90
CA PRO A 329 25.22 -22.05 -22.33
C PRO A 329 26.40 -22.06 -23.31
N GLY A 330 26.25 -21.35 -24.44
CA GLY A 330 27.20 -21.35 -25.55
C GLY A 330 26.87 -22.32 -26.69
N ASP A 331 25.89 -23.21 -26.53
CA ASP A 331 25.40 -24.06 -27.63
C ASP A 331 24.86 -23.19 -28.78
N ILE A 332 25.41 -23.38 -29.98
CA ILE A 332 24.97 -22.66 -31.19
C ILE A 332 23.84 -23.44 -31.85
N LEU A 333 22.67 -22.83 -31.99
CA LEU A 333 21.50 -23.49 -32.58
C LEU A 333 21.58 -23.50 -34.12
N LEU A 334 21.70 -24.70 -34.70
CA LEU A 334 21.78 -24.90 -36.15
C LEU A 334 20.40 -25.17 -36.75
N THR A 335 19.68 -26.17 -36.24
CA THR A 335 18.33 -26.52 -36.72
C THR A 335 17.43 -26.94 -35.57
N CYS A 336 16.12 -26.80 -35.76
CA CYS A 336 15.09 -27.34 -34.87
C CYS A 336 14.12 -28.17 -35.72
N ASN A 337 13.84 -29.41 -35.30
CA ASN A 337 13.07 -30.39 -36.07
C ASN A 337 13.54 -30.54 -37.53
N ASN A 338 14.88 -30.56 -37.71
CA ASN A 338 15.56 -30.62 -39.01
C ASN A 338 15.30 -29.41 -39.94
N LYS A 339 14.71 -28.32 -39.44
CA LYS A 339 14.50 -27.07 -40.18
C LYS A 339 15.51 -26.01 -39.74
N LEU A 340 16.09 -25.31 -40.72
CA LEU A 340 16.91 -24.12 -40.46
C LEU A 340 16.00 -22.98 -39.99
N LEU A 341 16.42 -22.24 -38.97
CA LEU A 341 15.70 -21.07 -38.46
C LEU A 341 16.14 -19.83 -39.23
N SER A 342 15.38 -19.46 -40.25
CA SER A 342 15.65 -18.30 -41.10
C SER A 342 15.25 -17.00 -40.40
N LYS A 343 14.08 -16.99 -39.74
CA LYS A 343 13.55 -15.87 -38.95
C LYS A 343 13.91 -15.95 -37.46
N LEU A 344 14.90 -16.79 -37.12
CA LEU A 344 15.47 -16.94 -35.77
C LEU A 344 14.38 -17.19 -34.71
N PHE A 345 14.13 -16.22 -33.83
CA PHE A 345 13.18 -16.35 -32.72
C PHE A 345 11.77 -16.71 -33.17
N ILE A 346 11.26 -16.11 -34.26
CA ILE A 346 9.90 -16.35 -34.75
C ILE A 346 9.72 -17.82 -35.15
N ASP A 347 10.69 -18.38 -35.86
CA ASP A 347 10.65 -19.80 -36.27
C ASP A 347 10.78 -20.73 -35.07
N LEU A 348 11.66 -20.39 -34.12
CA LEU A 348 11.85 -21.15 -32.89
C LEU A 348 10.55 -21.23 -32.08
N GLU A 349 9.94 -20.09 -31.80
CA GLU A 349 8.68 -20.02 -31.05
C GLU A 349 7.56 -20.77 -31.76
N THR A 350 7.43 -20.59 -33.09
CA THR A 350 6.43 -21.33 -33.88
C THR A 350 6.58 -22.84 -33.74
N ILE A 351 7.82 -23.36 -33.75
CA ILE A 351 8.06 -24.80 -33.56
C ILE A 351 7.70 -25.23 -32.13
N LEU A 352 8.04 -24.42 -31.12
CA LEU A 352 7.73 -24.72 -29.72
C LEU A 352 6.22 -24.70 -29.45
N ASP A 353 5.50 -23.72 -29.99
CA ASP A 353 4.05 -23.61 -29.81
C ASP A 353 3.32 -24.80 -30.45
N ASN A 354 3.68 -25.15 -31.68
CA ASN A 354 3.14 -26.34 -32.35
C ASN A 354 3.42 -27.62 -31.53
N ALA A 355 4.59 -27.73 -30.92
CA ALA A 355 4.96 -28.87 -30.10
C ALA A 355 4.12 -29.00 -28.81
N VAL A 356 3.65 -27.89 -28.24
CA VAL A 356 2.70 -27.92 -27.11
C VAL A 356 1.35 -28.49 -27.56
N GLU A 357 0.87 -28.04 -28.72
CA GLU A 357 -0.41 -28.48 -29.28
C GLU A 357 -0.40 -29.98 -29.63
N THR A 358 0.68 -30.44 -30.28
CA THR A 358 0.85 -31.86 -30.65
C THR A 358 1.34 -32.74 -29.50
N ARG A 359 1.77 -32.15 -28.37
CA ARG A 359 2.42 -32.83 -27.23
C ARG A 359 3.62 -33.68 -27.65
N THR A 360 4.44 -33.16 -28.57
CA THR A 360 5.63 -33.85 -29.09
C THR A 360 6.91 -33.17 -28.64
N PRO A 361 7.99 -33.91 -28.37
CA PRO A 361 9.28 -33.30 -28.10
C PRO A 361 9.85 -32.62 -29.34
N VAL A 362 10.70 -31.62 -29.13
CA VAL A 362 11.46 -30.94 -30.19
C VAL A 362 12.89 -31.46 -30.25
N CYS A 363 13.42 -31.55 -31.46
CA CYS A 363 14.78 -31.99 -31.73
C CYS A 363 15.65 -30.82 -32.15
N PHE A 364 16.57 -30.43 -31.30
CA PHE A 364 17.59 -29.43 -31.60
C PHE A 364 18.85 -30.08 -32.18
N MET A 365 19.38 -29.51 -33.25
CA MET A 365 20.76 -29.72 -33.66
C MET A 365 21.56 -28.50 -33.22
N VAL A 366 22.48 -28.70 -32.29
CA VAL A 366 23.35 -27.65 -31.75
C VAL A 366 24.80 -27.93 -32.07
N LEU A 367 25.62 -26.89 -32.13
CA LEU A 367 27.07 -27.01 -32.15
C LEU A 367 27.60 -26.65 -30.77
N ARG A 368 28.26 -27.61 -30.11
CA ARG A 368 28.88 -27.40 -28.79
C ARG A 368 30.39 -27.51 -28.94
N ALA A 369 31.09 -26.39 -28.75
CA ALA A 369 32.55 -26.33 -28.90
C ALA A 369 33.05 -26.93 -30.24
N GLY A 370 32.32 -26.68 -31.32
CA GLY A 370 32.64 -27.18 -32.67
C GLY A 370 32.10 -28.57 -33.02
N GLU A 371 31.55 -29.31 -32.06
CA GLU A 371 31.00 -30.66 -32.29
C GLU A 371 29.47 -30.61 -32.42
N PRO A 372 28.88 -31.19 -33.50
CA PRO A 372 27.43 -31.23 -33.67
C PRO A 372 26.80 -32.22 -32.70
N LYS A 373 25.81 -31.76 -31.93
CA LYS A 373 25.02 -32.57 -31.00
C LYS A 373 23.55 -32.49 -31.34
N LYS A 374 22.91 -33.66 -31.38
CA LYS A 374 21.45 -33.79 -31.52
C LYS A 374 20.84 -33.98 -30.13
N VAL A 375 19.88 -33.14 -29.79
CA VAL A 375 19.27 -33.09 -28.45
C VAL A 375 17.75 -33.09 -28.58
N THR A 376 17.08 -33.98 -27.87
CA THR A 376 15.61 -34.08 -27.87
C THR A 376 15.06 -33.63 -26.52
N ILE A 377 14.16 -32.65 -26.56
CA ILE A 377 13.67 -31.93 -25.38
C ILE A 377 12.14 -31.88 -25.41
N ASP A 378 11.52 -32.19 -24.28
CA ASP A 378 10.08 -32.05 -24.10
C ASP A 378 9.73 -30.56 -23.97
N VAL A 379 8.66 -30.15 -24.64
CA VAL A 379 8.19 -28.75 -24.60
C VAL A 379 7.09 -28.64 -23.55
N GLN A 380 7.22 -27.66 -22.67
CA GLN A 380 6.21 -27.32 -21.68
C GLN A 380 5.40 -26.10 -22.14
N SER A 381 4.15 -26.01 -21.72
CA SER A 381 3.35 -24.78 -21.85
C SER A 381 3.86 -23.69 -20.90
N LEU A 382 4.08 -22.49 -21.43
CA LEU A 382 4.38 -21.29 -20.64
C LEU A 382 3.22 -20.89 -19.72
N HIS A 383 1.98 -21.22 -20.10
CA HIS A 383 0.80 -20.94 -19.29
C HIS A 383 0.79 -21.77 -17.99
N ASP A 384 1.44 -22.94 -17.98
CA ASP A 384 1.49 -23.82 -16.80
C ASP A 384 2.54 -23.37 -15.77
N VAL A 385 3.54 -22.60 -16.21
CA VAL A 385 4.63 -22.07 -15.36
C VAL A 385 4.51 -20.56 -15.11
N THR A 386 3.37 -20.00 -15.51
CA THR A 386 2.99 -18.61 -15.24
C THR A 386 1.83 -18.63 -14.25
N PRO A 387 1.88 -17.87 -13.14
CA PRO A 387 0.80 -17.88 -12.17
C PRO A 387 -0.56 -17.52 -12.79
N SER A 388 -1.52 -18.43 -12.66
CA SER A 388 -2.93 -18.26 -13.05
C SER A 388 -3.86 -18.28 -11.83
N ARG A 389 -3.29 -18.39 -10.63
CA ARG A 389 -3.98 -18.41 -9.35
C ARG A 389 -3.14 -17.76 -8.27
N TYR A 390 -3.80 -17.28 -7.22
CA TYR A 390 -3.14 -16.80 -6.00
C TYR A 390 -3.98 -17.08 -4.76
N LEU A 391 -3.32 -17.07 -3.61
CA LEU A 391 -3.92 -17.26 -2.29
C LEU A 391 -3.90 -15.94 -1.52
N GLU A 392 -5.07 -15.54 -1.01
CA GLU A 392 -5.17 -14.49 0.01
C GLU A 392 -5.07 -15.14 1.40
N PHE A 393 -4.05 -14.73 2.17
CA PHE A 393 -3.79 -15.26 3.51
C PHE A 393 -3.26 -14.16 4.42
N GLY A 394 -3.95 -13.89 5.53
CA GLY A 394 -3.49 -12.94 6.54
C GLY A 394 -3.28 -11.52 6.02
N GLY A 395 -4.07 -11.09 5.03
CA GLY A 395 -3.95 -9.81 4.34
C GLY A 395 -2.87 -9.76 3.26
N GLY A 396 -2.15 -10.87 3.04
CA GLY A 396 -1.13 -11.01 2.00
C GLY A 396 -1.66 -11.72 0.76
N VAL A 397 -0.87 -11.67 -0.31
CA VAL A 397 -1.11 -12.35 -1.59
C VAL A 397 0.08 -13.23 -1.91
N LEU A 398 -0.19 -14.51 -2.11
CA LEU A 398 0.81 -15.55 -2.37
C LEU A 398 0.54 -16.21 -3.72
N ASN A 399 1.59 -16.51 -4.49
CA ASN A 399 1.45 -17.27 -5.73
C ASN A 399 2.54 -18.34 -5.88
N ASP A 400 2.30 -19.31 -6.75
CA ASP A 400 3.32 -20.29 -7.13
C ASP A 400 4.52 -19.56 -7.78
N LEU A 401 5.74 -20.06 -7.58
CA LEU A 401 6.94 -19.47 -8.19
C LEU A 401 6.80 -19.43 -9.72
N SER A 402 6.87 -18.23 -10.31
CA SER A 402 6.74 -18.07 -11.76
C SER A 402 8.05 -18.36 -12.49
N TYR A 403 7.95 -18.75 -13.76
CA TYR A 403 9.12 -18.87 -14.64
C TYR A 403 9.86 -17.53 -14.80
N GLN A 404 9.14 -16.40 -14.85
CA GLN A 404 9.75 -15.07 -14.90
C GLN A 404 10.72 -14.84 -13.73
N ILE A 405 10.25 -15.02 -12.50
CA ILE A 405 11.07 -14.86 -11.29
C ILE A 405 12.15 -15.94 -11.19
N ALA A 406 11.79 -17.21 -11.44
CA ALA A 406 12.73 -18.32 -11.35
C ALA A 406 13.92 -18.14 -12.30
N ARG A 407 13.67 -17.72 -13.55
CA ARG A 407 14.70 -17.41 -14.54
C ARG A 407 15.61 -16.28 -14.10
N SER A 408 15.08 -15.19 -13.55
CA SER A 408 15.89 -14.06 -13.10
C SER A 408 16.89 -14.42 -12.00
N TYR A 409 16.56 -15.41 -11.17
CA TYR A 409 17.40 -15.84 -10.04
C TYR A 409 18.06 -17.21 -10.22
N GLY A 410 17.84 -17.89 -11.35
CA GLY A 410 18.35 -19.25 -11.60
C GLY A 410 17.76 -20.31 -10.65
N LEU A 411 16.48 -20.19 -10.30
CA LEU A 411 15.79 -21.11 -9.39
C LEU A 411 15.08 -22.24 -10.15
N SER A 412 14.97 -23.41 -9.53
CA SER A 412 14.19 -24.52 -10.10
C SER A 412 12.70 -24.40 -9.79
N LEU A 413 11.84 -24.78 -10.73
CA LEU A 413 10.39 -24.81 -10.54
C LEU A 413 9.88 -26.11 -9.89
N LYS A 414 10.66 -27.20 -9.90
CA LYS A 414 10.23 -28.51 -9.34
C LYS A 414 9.97 -28.48 -7.82
N GLU A 415 10.65 -27.58 -7.11
CA GLU A 415 10.48 -27.33 -5.68
C GLU A 415 10.51 -25.81 -5.41
N GLY A 416 9.79 -25.05 -6.26
CA GLY A 416 9.89 -23.59 -6.29
C GLY A 416 9.42 -22.87 -5.03
N GLY A 417 8.63 -23.53 -4.19
CA GLY A 417 8.02 -22.93 -3.00
C GLY A 417 6.92 -21.93 -3.37
N VAL A 418 6.51 -21.14 -2.38
CA VAL A 418 5.45 -20.14 -2.54
C VAL A 418 6.04 -18.74 -2.51
N TYR A 419 5.80 -17.98 -3.58
CA TYR A 419 6.25 -16.60 -3.72
C TYR A 419 5.32 -15.64 -2.98
N VAL A 420 5.91 -14.73 -2.20
CA VAL A 420 5.19 -13.65 -1.53
C VAL A 420 5.05 -12.45 -2.47
N GLY A 421 3.86 -12.31 -3.07
CA GLY A 421 3.47 -11.18 -3.89
C GLY A 421 3.26 -9.92 -3.06
N THR A 422 2.49 -10.04 -1.97
CA THR A 422 2.26 -9.02 -0.95
C THR A 422 2.29 -9.69 0.43
N SER A 423 3.01 -9.15 1.41
CA SER A 423 3.17 -9.81 2.72
C SER A 423 1.92 -9.72 3.60
N GLY A 424 1.18 -8.62 3.54
CA GLY A 424 0.02 -8.42 4.42
C GLY A 424 0.38 -8.41 5.90
N PHE A 425 -0.64 -8.48 6.75
CA PHE A 425 -0.54 -8.46 8.21
C PHE A 425 0.28 -9.63 8.77
N LEU A 426 -0.05 -10.87 8.40
CA LEU A 426 0.56 -12.05 9.00
C LEU A 426 2.02 -12.25 8.58
N LEU A 427 2.29 -12.30 7.26
CA LEU A 427 3.65 -12.57 6.77
C LEU A 427 4.58 -11.39 7.04
N GLY A 428 4.06 -10.15 6.99
CA GLY A 428 4.81 -8.95 7.36
C GLY A 428 5.31 -9.01 8.81
N ASN A 429 4.45 -9.43 9.75
CA ASN A 429 4.83 -9.62 11.15
C ASN A 429 5.84 -10.76 11.38
N ALA A 430 5.84 -11.79 10.54
CA ALA A 430 6.85 -12.85 10.54
C ALA A 430 8.12 -12.48 9.74
N GLY A 431 8.23 -11.24 9.23
CA GLY A 431 9.37 -10.77 8.46
C GLY A 431 9.49 -11.36 7.05
N ALA A 432 8.48 -12.09 6.57
CA ALA A 432 8.39 -12.63 5.21
C ALA A 432 7.80 -11.56 4.28
N SER A 433 8.63 -10.61 3.88
CA SER A 433 8.27 -9.51 2.99
C SER A 433 8.02 -9.97 1.54
N ARG A 434 7.52 -9.06 0.69
CA ARG A 434 7.50 -9.26 -0.77
C ARG A 434 8.87 -9.74 -1.29
N LYS A 435 8.86 -10.53 -2.38
CA LYS A 435 10.05 -11.18 -2.96
C LYS A 435 10.70 -12.20 -2.01
N SER A 436 9.92 -12.76 -1.08
CA SER A 436 10.33 -13.94 -0.30
C SER A 436 9.75 -15.21 -0.91
N ILE A 437 10.47 -16.31 -0.79
CA ILE A 437 10.02 -17.66 -1.14
C ILE A 437 9.85 -18.45 0.16
N ILE A 438 8.62 -18.88 0.43
CA ILE A 438 8.29 -19.76 1.55
C ILE A 438 8.53 -21.19 1.10
N VAL A 439 9.33 -21.92 1.88
CA VAL A 439 9.74 -23.31 1.58
C VAL A 439 9.26 -24.32 2.62
N ALA A 440 8.85 -23.85 3.81
CA ALA A 440 8.13 -24.67 4.78
C ALA A 440 7.25 -23.82 5.68
N ILE A 441 6.14 -24.40 6.15
CA ILE A 441 5.30 -23.83 7.20
C ILE A 441 4.82 -24.95 8.13
N ASN A 442 4.77 -24.67 9.43
CA ASN A 442 4.42 -25.68 10.44
C ASN A 442 5.28 -26.95 10.35
N ASN A 443 6.59 -26.77 10.09
CA ASN A 443 7.56 -27.84 9.84
C ASN A 443 7.26 -28.75 8.63
N GLN A 444 6.27 -28.43 7.81
CA GLN A 444 5.95 -29.14 6.57
C GLN A 444 6.55 -28.40 5.38
N GLN A 445 7.24 -29.12 4.50
CA GLN A 445 7.79 -28.54 3.26
C GLN A 445 6.63 -28.10 2.36
N VAL A 446 6.76 -26.92 1.76
CA VAL A 446 5.78 -26.41 0.80
C VAL A 446 6.46 -26.16 -0.54
N LYS A 447 5.91 -26.75 -1.61
CA LYS A 447 6.44 -26.60 -2.97
C LYS A 447 5.58 -25.70 -3.84
N ASN A 448 4.32 -25.51 -3.45
CA ASN A 448 3.30 -24.73 -4.14
C ASN A 448 2.22 -24.27 -3.15
N ILE A 449 1.22 -23.52 -3.64
CA ILE A 449 0.10 -23.01 -2.84
C ILE A 449 -0.73 -24.14 -2.20
N ASP A 450 -0.93 -25.28 -2.88
CA ASP A 450 -1.77 -26.36 -2.35
C ASP A 450 -1.14 -27.00 -1.11
N ASP A 451 0.19 -27.19 -1.12
CA ASP A 451 0.94 -27.64 0.07
C ASP A 451 0.82 -26.62 1.21
N PHE A 452 0.89 -25.33 0.90
CA PHE A 452 0.76 -24.27 1.89
C PHE A 452 -0.64 -24.25 2.53
N VAL A 453 -1.70 -24.33 1.70
CA VAL A 453 -3.08 -24.40 2.17
C VAL A 453 -3.26 -25.63 3.06
N SER A 454 -2.77 -26.79 2.64
CA SER A 454 -2.87 -28.04 3.41
C SER A 454 -2.17 -27.94 4.76
N ALA A 455 -0.98 -27.33 4.80
CA ALA A 455 -0.20 -27.17 6.02
C ALA A 455 -0.82 -26.17 7.02
N ILE A 456 -1.51 -25.13 6.54
CA ILE A 456 -2.08 -24.07 7.39
C ILE A 456 -3.52 -24.34 7.85
N SER A 457 -4.33 -25.04 7.03
CA SER A 457 -5.79 -25.16 7.25
C SER A 457 -6.18 -25.85 8.56
N GLY A 458 -5.27 -26.61 9.18
CA GLY A 458 -5.50 -27.28 10.46
C GLY A 458 -5.10 -26.49 11.71
N ILE A 459 -4.46 -25.32 11.55
CA ILE A 459 -3.84 -24.58 12.65
C ILE A 459 -4.84 -23.67 13.37
N GLY A 460 -4.93 -23.81 14.68
CA GLY A 460 -5.87 -23.05 15.51
C GLY A 460 -5.63 -21.54 15.48
N GLN A 461 -6.67 -20.76 15.81
CA GLN A 461 -6.56 -19.31 16.02
C GLN A 461 -5.48 -18.99 17.07
N GLY A 462 -4.59 -18.04 16.80
CA GLY A 462 -3.55 -17.61 17.75
C GLY A 462 -2.41 -18.61 17.98
N GLU A 463 -2.43 -19.79 17.36
CA GLU A 463 -1.33 -20.76 17.45
C GLU A 463 -0.08 -20.24 16.73
N TRP A 464 1.08 -20.55 17.32
CA TRP A 464 2.39 -20.21 16.77
C TRP A 464 2.95 -21.38 15.97
N VAL A 465 3.34 -21.12 14.73
CA VAL A 465 3.98 -22.11 13.86
C VAL A 465 5.26 -21.57 13.25
N PRO A 466 6.29 -22.41 13.06
CA PRO A 466 7.49 -21.99 12.36
C PRO A 466 7.20 -21.78 10.88
N ILE A 467 7.67 -20.66 10.33
CA ILE A 467 7.70 -20.38 8.89
C ILE A 467 9.15 -20.31 8.43
N ARG A 468 9.48 -21.04 7.36
CA ARG A 468 10.81 -21.06 6.76
C ARG A 468 10.76 -20.44 5.37
N TYR A 469 11.57 -19.42 5.15
CA TYR A 469 11.60 -18.68 3.89
C TYR A 469 12.98 -18.11 3.61
N TYR A 470 13.24 -17.70 2.37
CA TYR A 470 14.40 -16.89 2.02
C TYR A 470 13.96 -15.69 1.17
N SER A 471 14.69 -14.58 1.25
CA SER A 471 14.47 -13.44 0.36
C SER A 471 15.23 -13.67 -0.94
N LEU A 472 14.65 -13.34 -2.09
CA LEU A 472 15.32 -13.41 -3.39
C LEU A 472 16.57 -12.52 -3.47
N SER A 473 16.64 -11.47 -2.65
CA SER A 473 17.88 -10.66 -2.50
C SER A 473 19.04 -11.41 -1.83
N ARG A 474 18.74 -12.51 -1.12
CA ARG A 474 19.68 -13.32 -0.32
C ARG A 474 19.30 -14.81 -0.36
N PRO A 475 19.32 -15.46 -1.54
CA PRO A 475 18.76 -16.81 -1.71
C PRO A 475 19.49 -17.87 -0.88
N MET A 476 20.77 -17.67 -0.58
CA MET A 476 21.57 -18.59 0.24
C MET A 476 21.32 -18.46 1.76
N LYS A 477 20.43 -17.55 2.19
CA LYS A 477 20.12 -17.31 3.60
C LYS A 477 18.66 -17.60 3.89
N THR A 478 18.39 -18.86 4.21
CA THR A 478 17.09 -19.26 4.76
C THR A 478 16.94 -18.74 6.19
N LYS A 479 15.78 -18.18 6.48
CA LYS A 479 15.34 -17.76 7.82
C LYS A 479 14.24 -18.68 8.30
N ILE A 480 14.20 -18.85 9.61
CA ILE A 480 13.09 -19.49 10.31
C ILE A 480 12.59 -18.46 11.32
N GLU A 481 11.33 -18.11 11.21
CA GLU A 481 10.67 -17.17 12.12
C GLU A 481 9.40 -17.83 12.67
N ALA A 482 8.85 -17.27 13.75
CA ALA A 482 7.59 -17.73 14.31
C ALA A 482 6.44 -16.90 13.73
N LEU A 483 5.43 -17.57 13.19
CA LEU A 483 4.20 -16.98 12.67
C LEU A 483 3.06 -17.29 13.63
N GLN A 484 2.40 -16.25 14.15
CA GLN A 484 1.17 -16.42 14.91
C GLN A 484 -0.01 -16.36 13.95
N VAL A 485 -0.78 -17.44 13.82
CA VAL A 485 -1.91 -17.51 12.90
C VAL A 485 -3.09 -16.70 13.45
N ASP A 486 -3.67 -15.81 12.65
CA ASP A 486 -4.85 -15.02 13.03
C ASP A 486 -5.88 -14.96 11.89
N TRP A 487 -7.00 -15.64 12.09
CA TRP A 487 -8.10 -15.79 11.15
C TRP A 487 -9.17 -14.69 11.26
N ARG A 488 -9.05 -13.77 12.23
CA ARG A 488 -10.10 -12.77 12.54
C ARG A 488 -10.22 -11.64 11.52
N TRP A 489 -9.09 -11.21 10.96
CA TRP A 489 -9.00 -9.91 10.29
C TRP A 489 -9.14 -9.97 8.77
N ASN A 490 -8.81 -11.10 8.15
CA ASN A 490 -8.67 -11.20 6.70
C ASN A 490 -9.32 -12.48 6.18
N LYS A 491 -9.81 -12.44 4.94
CA LYS A 491 -10.33 -13.62 4.24
C LYS A 491 -9.20 -14.63 4.00
N PHE A 492 -9.56 -15.92 3.98
CA PHE A 492 -8.71 -17.01 3.53
C PHE A 492 -9.38 -17.64 2.30
N GLN A 493 -8.81 -17.38 1.12
CA GLN A 493 -9.47 -17.72 -0.14
C GLN A 493 -8.45 -17.83 -1.28
N ILE A 494 -8.73 -18.70 -2.24
CA ILE A 494 -7.95 -18.83 -3.47
C ILE A 494 -8.70 -18.15 -4.61
N ALA A 495 -7.96 -17.44 -5.47
CA ALA A 495 -8.49 -16.81 -6.66
C ALA A 495 -7.88 -17.48 -7.89
N LYS A 496 -8.71 -17.82 -8.87
CA LYS A 496 -8.29 -18.44 -10.14
C LYS A 496 -8.68 -17.53 -11.31
N ARG A 497 -7.76 -17.34 -12.25
CA ARG A 497 -7.98 -16.48 -13.41
C ARG A 497 -9.03 -17.10 -14.34
N ASN A 498 -10.02 -16.31 -14.74
CA ASN A 498 -11.01 -16.70 -15.73
C ASN A 498 -10.85 -15.82 -16.98
N ASP A 499 -10.18 -16.36 -18.00
CA ASP A 499 -9.90 -15.62 -19.25
C ASP A 499 -11.15 -15.47 -20.16
N ILE A 500 -12.28 -16.11 -19.82
CA ILE A 500 -13.57 -15.96 -20.53
C ILE A 500 -14.33 -14.74 -20.02
N THR A 501 -14.46 -14.63 -18.70
CA THR A 501 -15.17 -13.50 -18.05
C THR A 501 -14.27 -12.29 -17.83
N GLY A 502 -12.94 -12.50 -17.83
CA GLY A 502 -11.90 -11.52 -17.52
C GLY A 502 -11.81 -11.12 -16.04
N ILE A 503 -12.62 -11.75 -15.17
CA ILE A 503 -12.52 -11.60 -13.72
C ILE A 503 -11.81 -12.80 -13.10
N TRP A 504 -11.50 -12.72 -11.81
CA TRP A 504 -10.91 -13.83 -11.06
C TRP A 504 -11.96 -14.48 -10.18
N ASP A 505 -12.10 -15.78 -10.30
CA ASP A 505 -13.07 -16.57 -9.54
C ASP A 505 -12.51 -16.86 -8.15
N TYR A 506 -13.21 -16.40 -7.12
CA TYR A 506 -12.83 -16.58 -5.72
C TYR A 506 -13.50 -17.82 -5.12
N GLU A 507 -12.71 -18.64 -4.44
CA GLU A 507 -13.13 -19.81 -3.68
C GLU A 507 -12.68 -19.64 -2.23
N ARG A 508 -13.65 -19.46 -1.32
CA ARG A 508 -13.39 -19.30 0.10
C ARG A 508 -12.97 -20.63 0.72
N LEU A 509 -11.86 -20.63 1.43
CA LEU A 509 -11.33 -21.81 2.10
C LEU A 509 -11.83 -21.86 3.56
N PRO A 510 -12.07 -23.06 4.12
CA PRO A 510 -12.52 -23.20 5.49
C PRO A 510 -11.45 -22.73 6.48
N THR A 511 -11.87 -22.13 7.59
CA THR A 511 -10.95 -21.69 8.65
C THR A 511 -11.22 -22.41 9.96
N PRO A 512 -10.20 -22.73 10.78
CA PRO A 512 -10.40 -23.27 12.13
C PRO A 512 -11.17 -22.35 13.08
N LEU A 513 -11.29 -21.05 12.74
CA LEU A 513 -12.12 -20.08 13.47
C LEU A 513 -13.59 -20.51 13.50
N ASP A 514 -14.05 -21.23 12.47
CA ASP A 514 -15.44 -21.63 12.35
C ASP A 514 -15.85 -22.72 13.37
N ASN A 515 -14.92 -23.32 14.14
CA ASN A 515 -15.23 -24.52 14.94
C ASN A 515 -14.51 -24.75 16.31
N ARG A 516 -13.67 -23.87 16.88
CA ARG A 516 -13.03 -24.16 18.21
C ARG A 516 -12.77 -22.98 19.14
N LEU A 517 -13.07 -23.20 20.44
CA LEU A 517 -12.48 -22.48 21.57
C LEU A 517 -11.02 -22.93 21.75
N LEU A 518 -10.10 -21.98 21.88
CA LEU A 518 -8.67 -22.24 21.96
C LEU A 518 -8.26 -22.89 23.27
N LYS A 519 -7.29 -23.81 23.17
CA LYS A 519 -6.56 -24.34 24.32
C LYS A 519 -5.22 -23.61 24.43
N PRO A 520 -4.80 -23.18 25.63
CA PRO A 520 -3.51 -22.54 25.82
C PRO A 520 -2.38 -23.48 25.40
N VAL A 521 -1.40 -22.93 24.67
CA VAL A 521 -0.17 -23.63 24.29
C VAL A 521 0.83 -23.47 25.44
N THR A 522 1.08 -24.55 26.18
CA THR A 522 2.09 -24.59 27.24
C THR A 522 3.40 -25.11 26.68
N ALA A 523 4.47 -24.30 26.75
CA ALA A 523 5.82 -24.82 26.63
C ALA A 523 6.25 -25.35 28.00
N ASN A 524 6.38 -26.67 28.15
CA ASN A 524 7.03 -27.24 29.32
C ASN A 524 8.53 -26.94 29.24
N VAL A 525 8.95 -25.85 29.89
CA VAL A 525 10.36 -25.65 30.19
C VAL A 525 10.63 -26.38 31.51
N SER A 526 11.25 -27.55 31.42
CA SER A 526 11.85 -28.22 32.57
C SER A 526 12.91 -27.29 33.16
N SER A 527 12.56 -26.62 34.26
CA SER A 527 13.50 -25.82 35.05
C SER A 527 14.35 -26.75 35.89
N ASN A 528 15.62 -26.93 35.48
CA ASN A 528 16.65 -27.45 36.38
C ASN A 528 16.88 -26.40 37.49
N ARG A 529 16.20 -26.59 38.63
CA ARG A 529 16.45 -25.85 39.87
C ARG A 529 17.70 -26.40 40.55
N THR A 530 18.69 -25.55 40.74
CA THR A 530 19.57 -25.64 41.92
C THR A 530 19.67 -24.23 42.52
N LEU A 531 19.81 -24.17 43.85
CA LEU A 531 20.21 -23.03 44.70
C LEU A 531 19.08 -22.30 45.45
N LEU A 532 18.61 -22.95 46.51
CA LEU A 532 17.84 -22.39 47.63
C LEU A 532 18.61 -21.32 48.45
N GLN A 533 19.90 -21.10 48.17
CA GLN A 533 20.73 -20.09 48.86
C GLN A 533 20.73 -18.72 48.15
N GLU A 534 20.43 -18.65 46.85
CA GLU A 534 20.32 -17.36 46.12
C GLU A 534 18.95 -16.69 46.36
N GLU A 535 17.90 -17.46 46.67
CA GLU A 535 16.53 -16.94 46.84
C GLU A 535 16.36 -16.03 48.07
N GLU A 536 17.15 -16.20 49.15
CA GLU A 536 17.07 -15.37 50.36
C GLU A 536 17.80 -14.02 50.22
N GLU A 537 18.84 -13.91 49.37
CA GLU A 537 19.50 -12.64 49.05
C GLU A 537 18.75 -11.87 47.95
N GLU A 538 18.08 -12.58 47.03
CA GLU A 538 17.23 -11.99 45.98
C GLU A 538 15.99 -11.27 46.54
N GLU A 539 15.45 -11.71 47.69
CA GLU A 539 14.24 -11.12 48.27
C GLU A 539 14.51 -9.79 49.02
N LYS A 540 15.77 -9.51 49.36
CA LYS A 540 16.18 -8.29 50.09
C LYS A 540 16.53 -7.10 49.20
N ASP A 541 16.93 -7.32 47.94
CA ASP A 541 17.24 -6.22 47.00
C ASP A 541 15.94 -5.70 46.34
N PRO A 542 15.48 -4.48 46.66
CA PRO A 542 14.24 -3.94 46.12
C PRO A 542 14.24 -3.82 44.58
N PHE A 543 15.41 -3.69 43.95
CA PHE A 543 15.54 -3.54 42.51
C PHE A 543 15.52 -4.86 41.75
N LYS A 544 16.07 -5.94 42.34
CA LYS A 544 15.86 -7.30 41.80
C LYS A 544 14.39 -7.69 41.85
N ARG A 545 13.69 -7.33 42.94
CA ARG A 545 12.23 -7.51 43.04
C ARG A 545 11.47 -6.74 41.95
N LEU A 546 11.87 -5.50 41.68
CA LEU A 546 11.26 -4.67 40.65
C LEU A 546 11.53 -5.20 39.23
N ALA A 547 12.67 -5.86 38.99
CA ALA A 547 12.97 -6.50 37.71
C ALA A 547 11.94 -7.58 37.31
N TYR A 548 11.40 -8.34 38.28
CA TYR A 548 10.30 -9.30 38.05
C TYR A 548 8.96 -8.64 37.73
N SER A 549 8.87 -7.31 37.79
CA SER A 549 7.69 -6.54 37.39
C SER A 549 7.81 -6.00 35.96
N ILE A 550 8.98 -6.11 35.31
CA ILE A 550 9.18 -5.63 33.93
C ILE A 550 8.92 -6.78 32.94
N VAL A 551 8.12 -6.48 31.93
CA VAL A 551 7.77 -7.39 30.84
C VAL A 551 7.99 -6.70 29.49
N SER A 552 8.09 -7.45 28.41
CA SER A 552 8.01 -6.86 27.07
C SER A 552 6.59 -6.99 26.52
N VAL A 553 6.13 -5.95 25.84
CA VAL A 553 4.80 -5.89 25.24
C VAL A 553 4.98 -5.71 23.74
N GLU A 554 4.27 -6.53 22.98
CA GLU A 554 4.16 -6.45 21.53
C GLU A 554 2.72 -6.12 21.15
N CYS A 555 2.54 -5.18 20.23
CA CYS A 555 1.25 -4.88 19.64
C CYS A 555 1.34 -4.96 18.12
N LYS A 556 0.46 -5.75 17.51
CA LYS A 556 0.34 -5.90 16.05
C LYS A 556 -1.00 -5.35 15.59
N THR A 557 -0.98 -4.29 14.77
CA THR A 557 -2.19 -3.63 14.28
C THR A 557 -2.56 -4.14 12.88
N PRO A 558 -3.79 -4.65 12.67
CA PRO A 558 -4.18 -5.24 11.38
C PRO A 558 -4.53 -4.22 10.30
N PHE A 559 -4.84 -2.98 10.66
CA PHE A 559 -5.30 -1.94 9.74
C PHE A 559 -4.61 -0.60 10.02
N VAL A 560 -4.44 0.19 8.96
CA VAL A 560 -3.91 1.57 9.00
C VAL A 560 -5.07 2.52 9.33
N ILE A 561 -5.37 2.63 10.62
CA ILE A 561 -6.38 3.55 11.17
C ILE A 561 -5.79 4.43 12.26
N ASP A 562 -6.50 5.50 12.65
CA ASP A 562 -6.07 6.47 13.67
C ASP A 562 -4.65 7.04 13.45
N GLY A 563 -4.22 7.13 12.19
CA GLY A 563 -2.87 7.57 11.80
C GLY A 563 -1.74 6.60 12.16
N CYS A 564 -2.06 5.37 12.58
CA CYS A 564 -1.09 4.33 12.87
C CYS A 564 -0.35 3.95 11.58
N ARG A 565 0.96 4.24 11.51
CA ARG A 565 1.78 3.91 10.34
C ARG A 565 2.27 2.47 10.39
N ASN A 566 2.79 2.01 11.53
CA ASN A 566 3.44 0.70 11.63
C ASN A 566 2.46 -0.38 12.07
N GLY A 567 2.49 -1.52 11.39
CA GLY A 567 1.73 -2.72 11.76
C GLY A 567 2.24 -3.44 13.02
N TYR A 568 3.38 -2.98 13.58
CA TYR A 568 4.08 -3.61 14.70
C TYR A 568 4.69 -2.56 15.63
N ALA A 569 4.50 -2.73 16.93
CA ALA A 569 5.10 -1.95 18.00
C ALA A 569 5.61 -2.88 19.12
N TYR A 570 6.72 -2.49 19.75
CA TYR A 570 7.39 -3.24 20.81
C TYR A 570 7.93 -2.28 21.87
N GLY A 571 7.66 -2.58 23.14
CA GLY A 571 8.14 -1.76 24.26
C GLY A 571 8.03 -2.47 25.62
N ALA A 572 8.33 -1.74 26.68
CA ALA A 572 8.30 -2.26 28.04
C ALA A 572 6.91 -2.12 28.66
N GLY A 573 6.51 -3.14 29.42
CA GLY A 573 5.37 -3.10 30.32
C GLY A 573 5.81 -3.23 31.78
N ILE A 574 5.01 -2.70 32.70
CA ILE A 574 5.18 -2.84 34.14
C ILE A 574 3.96 -3.53 34.71
N ILE A 575 4.16 -4.66 35.39
CA ILE A 575 3.12 -5.32 36.19
C ILE A 575 2.82 -4.44 37.40
N VAL A 576 1.60 -3.95 37.53
CA VAL A 576 1.16 -3.04 38.61
C VAL A 576 0.13 -3.67 39.55
N SER A 577 -0.32 -4.87 39.20
CA SER A 577 -1.27 -5.64 40.00
C SER A 577 -1.22 -7.11 39.59
N LEU A 578 -1.39 -8.01 40.55
CA LEU A 578 -1.60 -9.44 40.31
C LEU A 578 -3.06 -9.86 40.55
N ASP A 579 -3.85 -9.01 41.20
CA ASP A 579 -5.29 -9.21 41.42
C ASP A 579 -6.05 -7.85 41.35
N PRO A 580 -6.79 -7.57 40.26
CA PRO A 580 -6.70 -8.28 38.98
C PRO A 580 -5.28 -8.17 38.37
N PRO A 581 -4.87 -9.11 37.49
CA PRO A 581 -3.56 -9.11 36.84
C PRO A 581 -3.47 -7.98 35.79
N LEU A 582 -2.73 -6.92 36.09
CA LEU A 582 -2.64 -5.70 35.28
C LEU A 582 -1.20 -5.34 34.92
N VAL A 583 -1.01 -4.93 33.67
CA VAL A 583 0.23 -4.35 33.13
C VAL A 583 -0.07 -2.97 32.57
N ILE A 584 0.86 -2.03 32.76
CA ILE A 584 0.84 -0.73 32.06
C ILE A 584 1.98 -0.65 31.06
N CYS A 585 1.73 -0.03 29.92
CA CYS A 585 2.76 0.30 28.92
C CYS A 585 2.44 1.66 28.30
N ASP A 586 3.37 2.22 27.54
CA ASP A 586 3.12 3.46 26.82
C ASP A 586 2.24 3.27 25.57
N ARG A 587 1.70 4.38 25.05
CA ARG A 587 0.92 4.38 23.81
C ARG A 587 1.78 4.39 22.54
N ASP A 588 3.10 4.45 22.63
CA ASP A 588 3.95 4.14 21.46
C ASP A 588 4.01 2.61 21.23
N THR A 589 3.88 1.84 22.32
CA THR A 589 3.82 0.38 22.35
C THR A 589 2.43 -0.17 22.03
N VAL A 590 1.37 0.42 22.59
CA VAL A 590 -0.03 0.09 22.26
C VAL A 590 -0.73 1.35 21.77
N PRO A 591 -0.68 1.65 20.46
CA PRO A 591 -1.08 2.95 19.94
C PRO A 591 -2.58 3.17 19.84
N ILE A 592 -3.32 2.12 19.51
CA ILE A 592 -4.74 2.18 19.15
C ILE A 592 -5.51 1.00 19.75
N GLY A 593 -6.84 1.12 19.79
CA GLY A 593 -7.73 0.13 20.41
C GLY A 593 -7.80 -1.22 19.70
N ILE A 594 -7.40 -1.28 18.43
CA ILE A 594 -7.43 -2.48 17.60
C ILE A 594 -6.03 -3.06 17.43
N GLY A 595 -5.83 -4.30 17.89
CA GLY A 595 -4.57 -4.99 17.71
C GLY A 595 -4.51 -6.34 18.39
N VAL A 596 -3.44 -7.08 18.09
CA VAL A 596 -3.07 -8.33 18.76
C VAL A 596 -1.96 -7.99 19.74
N ILE A 597 -2.27 -8.07 21.04
CA ILE A 597 -1.34 -7.70 22.11
C ILE A 597 -0.81 -8.97 22.77
N SER A 598 0.50 -9.05 22.91
CA SER A 598 1.19 -10.15 23.59
C SER A 598 2.18 -9.61 24.62
N ILE A 599 2.32 -10.31 25.74
CA ILE A 599 3.23 -9.96 26.82
C ILE A 599 4.20 -11.12 27.02
N THR A 600 5.50 -10.83 27.03
CA THR A 600 6.55 -11.80 27.28
C THR A 600 7.16 -11.59 28.67
N PHE A 601 7.15 -12.66 29.47
CA PHE A 601 7.65 -12.71 30.83
C PHE A 601 9.02 -13.39 30.87
N GLN A 602 9.99 -12.74 31.52
CA GLN A 602 11.38 -13.24 31.66
C GLN A 602 11.99 -13.79 30.36
N HIS A 603 11.59 -13.28 29.19
CA HIS A 603 12.05 -13.72 27.86
C HIS A 603 11.81 -15.20 27.54
N SER A 604 10.93 -15.86 28.30
CA SER A 604 10.73 -17.31 28.20
C SER A 604 9.30 -17.68 27.87
N LEU A 605 8.31 -16.89 28.28
CA LEU A 605 6.90 -17.17 28.05
C LEU A 605 6.16 -15.95 27.50
N THR A 606 5.56 -16.10 26.33
CA THR A 606 4.69 -15.09 25.71
C THR A 606 3.23 -15.52 25.83
N ILE A 607 2.37 -14.65 26.36
CA ILE A 607 0.93 -14.87 26.47
C ILE A 607 0.14 -13.71 25.86
N PRO A 608 -1.10 -13.93 25.39
CA PRO A 608 -1.96 -12.85 24.92
C PRO A 608 -2.40 -11.92 26.07
N ALA A 609 -2.70 -10.67 25.74
CA ALA A 609 -3.25 -9.69 26.66
C ALA A 609 -4.44 -8.92 26.07
N GLU A 610 -5.32 -8.47 26.95
CA GLU A 610 -6.52 -7.69 26.64
C GLU A 610 -6.26 -6.21 26.97
N LEU A 611 -6.63 -5.30 26.05
CA LEU A 611 -6.60 -3.87 26.30
C LEU A 611 -7.85 -3.42 27.07
N LEU A 612 -7.66 -2.94 28.30
CA LEU A 612 -8.74 -2.43 29.14
C LEU A 612 -8.99 -0.93 28.92
N PHE A 613 -7.93 -0.13 28.75
CA PHE A 613 -8.05 1.33 28.69
C PHE A 613 -6.86 1.98 27.97
N LEU A 614 -7.14 2.89 27.04
CA LEU A 614 -6.17 3.83 26.48
C LEU A 614 -6.34 5.20 27.10
N HIS A 615 -5.32 5.71 27.77
CA HIS A 615 -5.43 7.00 28.42
C HIS A 615 -5.46 8.14 27.37
N PRO A 616 -6.44 9.05 27.41
CA PRO A 616 -6.57 10.11 26.41
C PRO A 616 -5.46 11.17 26.45
N PHE A 617 -4.83 11.40 27.61
CA PHE A 617 -3.82 12.44 27.83
C PHE A 617 -2.41 11.93 28.18
N TYR A 618 -2.26 11.07 29.20
CA TYR A 618 -0.96 10.70 29.81
C TYR A 618 -0.21 9.51 29.16
N ASN A 619 -0.24 9.33 27.84
CA ASN A 619 0.61 8.36 27.10
C ASN A 619 0.70 6.92 27.66
N PHE A 620 -0.35 6.38 28.30
CA PHE A 620 -0.33 5.00 28.77
C PHE A 620 -1.56 4.19 28.36
N ALA A 621 -1.37 2.88 28.31
CA ALA A 621 -2.39 1.86 28.14
C ALA A 621 -2.41 0.92 29.36
N VAL A 622 -3.58 0.42 29.72
CA VAL A 622 -3.74 -0.62 30.75
C VAL A 622 -4.16 -1.92 30.11
N LEU A 623 -3.38 -2.96 30.37
CA LEU A 623 -3.54 -4.31 29.83
C LEU A 623 -3.89 -5.29 30.95
N LYS A 624 -4.67 -6.32 30.62
CA LYS A 624 -4.99 -7.46 31.47
C LYS A 624 -4.42 -8.73 30.85
N PHE A 625 -3.91 -9.64 31.68
CA PHE A 625 -3.35 -10.91 31.23
C PHE A 625 -3.84 -12.08 32.09
N ASP A 626 -3.72 -13.31 31.61
CA ASP A 626 -4.04 -14.52 32.38
C ASP A 626 -2.77 -15.09 33.05
N PRO A 627 -2.69 -15.13 34.39
CA PRO A 627 -1.53 -15.63 35.09
C PRO A 627 -1.39 -17.17 35.07
N GLN A 628 -2.40 -17.93 34.66
CA GLN A 628 -2.38 -19.41 34.76
C GLN A 628 -1.17 -20.04 34.07
N ALA A 629 -0.88 -19.64 32.83
CA ALA A 629 0.27 -20.17 32.07
C ALA A 629 1.62 -19.82 32.73
N ILE A 630 1.71 -18.65 33.37
CA ILE A 630 2.91 -18.19 34.09
C ILE A 630 3.15 -19.04 35.33
N ILE A 631 2.08 -19.30 36.08
CA ILE A 631 2.10 -20.15 37.28
C ILE A 631 2.53 -21.58 36.91
N GLN A 632 1.98 -22.14 35.83
CA GLN A 632 2.34 -23.47 35.34
C GLN A 632 3.81 -23.55 34.89
N ALA A 633 4.33 -22.50 34.26
CA ALA A 633 5.73 -22.41 33.85
C ALA A 633 6.71 -22.17 35.01
N GLY A 634 6.22 -21.90 36.23
CA GLY A 634 7.06 -21.60 37.38
C GLY A 634 7.81 -20.26 37.29
N ILE A 635 7.34 -19.34 36.45
CA ILE A 635 7.97 -18.03 36.22
C ILE A 635 7.59 -17.09 37.38
N LYS A 636 8.61 -16.52 38.04
CA LYS A 636 8.41 -15.54 39.11
C LYS A 636 7.99 -14.19 38.54
N ILE A 637 6.83 -13.69 38.97
CA ILE A 637 6.34 -12.34 38.66
C ILE A 637 6.06 -11.57 39.96
N LYS A 638 6.26 -10.26 39.94
CA LYS A 638 5.93 -9.36 41.06
C LYS A 638 5.20 -8.13 40.51
N ALA A 639 4.36 -7.50 41.34
CA ALA A 639 3.78 -6.21 41.02
C ALA A 639 4.68 -5.08 41.56
N ALA A 640 4.93 -4.08 40.73
CA ALA A 640 5.60 -2.85 41.14
C ALA A 640 4.72 -2.07 42.12
N VAL A 641 5.34 -1.52 43.17
CA VAL A 641 4.66 -0.67 44.14
C VAL A 641 4.76 0.76 43.65
N LEU A 642 3.64 1.32 43.20
CA LEU A 642 3.54 2.71 42.75
C LEU A 642 3.34 3.64 43.95
N ASP A 643 4.08 4.75 43.99
CA ASP A 643 4.00 5.78 45.05
C ASP A 643 3.47 7.10 44.47
N LYS A 644 2.54 7.75 45.18
CA LYS A 644 1.92 9.02 44.79
C LYS A 644 2.87 10.22 44.95
N ARG A 645 3.98 10.07 45.67
CA ARG A 645 4.97 11.14 45.88
C ARG A 645 5.81 11.36 44.63
N ASP A 646 5.91 12.62 44.21
CA ASP A 646 6.78 13.02 43.11
C ASP A 646 8.26 13.09 43.53
N PHE A 647 9.16 13.05 42.55
CA PHE A 647 10.58 13.33 42.76
C PHE A 647 10.85 14.84 42.87
N ARG A 648 11.91 15.19 43.59
CA ARG A 648 12.47 16.54 43.62
C ARG A 648 13.65 16.66 42.66
N LEU A 649 13.92 17.89 42.22
CA LEU A 649 15.10 18.16 41.39
C LEU A 649 16.38 17.81 42.15
N GLY A 650 17.26 17.04 41.50
CA GLY A 650 18.50 16.52 42.10
C GLY A 650 18.34 15.19 42.85
N ASP A 651 17.12 14.66 43.02
CA ASP A 651 16.93 13.34 43.62
C ASP A 651 17.70 12.28 42.83
N THR A 652 18.43 11.42 43.54
CA THR A 652 19.04 10.22 42.97
C THR A 652 17.97 9.17 42.78
N VAL A 653 17.88 8.61 41.58
CA VAL A 653 16.87 7.64 41.18
C VAL A 653 17.51 6.49 40.43
N LYS A 654 16.91 5.32 40.50
CA LYS A 654 17.34 4.17 39.73
C LYS A 654 16.30 3.84 38.67
N TYR A 655 16.74 3.92 37.42
CA TYR A 655 16.00 3.48 36.26
C TYR A 655 16.08 1.96 36.12
N ILE A 656 14.96 1.34 35.76
CA ILE A 656 14.87 -0.06 35.35
C ILE A 656 13.94 -0.20 34.15
N GLY A 657 14.38 -0.89 33.09
CA GLY A 657 13.53 -1.10 31.92
C GLY A 657 14.24 -1.81 30.78
N LEU A 658 13.59 -1.89 29.63
CA LEU A 658 14.13 -2.61 28.47
C LEU A 658 15.02 -1.72 27.61
N THR A 659 16.10 -2.27 27.05
CA THR A 659 17.00 -1.56 26.14
C THR A 659 17.13 -2.31 24.81
N GLY A 660 16.76 -1.67 23.69
CA GLY A 660 16.99 -2.12 22.30
C GLY A 660 16.66 -3.58 21.93
N GLY A 661 16.03 -4.35 22.82
CA GLY A 661 15.90 -5.80 22.85
C GLY A 661 15.35 -6.27 24.21
N PRO A 662 15.32 -7.59 24.50
CA PRO A 662 14.72 -8.13 25.71
C PRO A 662 15.50 -7.81 27.00
N LYS A 663 16.75 -7.34 26.93
CA LYS A 663 17.55 -7.20 28.15
C LYS A 663 16.99 -6.10 29.06
N ILE A 664 16.70 -6.45 30.32
CA ILE A 664 16.44 -5.47 31.37
C ILE A 664 17.77 -4.81 31.73
N ASN A 665 17.79 -3.48 31.72
CA ASN A 665 18.92 -2.68 32.17
C ASN A 665 18.53 -1.88 33.42
N THR A 666 19.52 -1.64 34.28
CA THR A 666 19.38 -0.78 35.44
C THR A 666 20.46 0.27 35.44
N GLN A 667 20.10 1.52 35.68
CA GLN A 667 21.04 2.65 35.73
C GLN A 667 20.64 3.60 36.85
N THR A 668 21.61 4.08 37.61
CA THR A 668 21.40 5.17 38.58
C THR A 668 21.67 6.50 37.89
N THR A 669 20.76 7.46 38.09
CA THR A 669 20.85 8.81 37.52
C THR A 669 20.19 9.79 38.51
N THR A 670 20.21 11.09 38.22
CA THR A 670 19.48 12.10 38.98
C THR A 670 18.36 12.73 38.15
N ILE A 671 17.33 13.22 38.84
CA ILE A 671 16.24 14.00 38.23
C ILE A 671 16.76 15.39 37.91
N ALA A 672 16.81 15.72 36.63
CA ALA A 672 17.32 17.00 36.14
C ALA A 672 16.25 18.09 36.09
N SER A 673 15.06 17.75 35.61
CA SER A 673 13.97 18.69 35.43
C SER A 673 12.61 18.01 35.30
N LEU A 674 11.55 18.76 35.60
CA LEU A 674 10.18 18.45 35.21
C LEU A 674 9.80 19.44 34.12
N VAL A 675 9.53 18.95 32.90
CA VAL A 675 9.29 19.81 31.74
C VAL A 675 8.04 19.41 30.98
N PRO A 676 7.31 20.36 30.38
CA PRO A 676 6.18 20.06 29.52
C PRO A 676 6.66 19.38 28.24
N ILE A 677 5.96 18.33 27.81
CA ILE A 677 6.22 17.74 26.49
C ILE A 677 5.69 18.67 25.40
N ARG A 678 6.52 18.96 24.40
CA ARG A 678 6.14 19.74 23.22
C ARG A 678 6.09 18.83 22.01
N THR A 679 4.89 18.63 21.48
CA THR A 679 4.66 17.83 20.29
C THR A 679 4.05 18.72 19.19
N LYS A 680 4.09 18.27 17.95
CA LYS A 680 3.45 18.94 16.80
C LYS A 680 2.42 17.99 16.21
N GLU A 681 1.45 18.55 15.49
CA GLU A 681 0.52 17.80 14.66
C GLU A 681 1.27 16.83 13.73
N THR A 682 0.75 15.62 13.58
CA THR A 682 1.35 14.51 12.85
C THR A 682 0.67 14.30 11.49
N SER A 683 1.37 13.75 10.51
CA SER A 683 0.81 13.51 9.17
C SER A 683 1.13 12.10 8.68
N PRO A 684 0.18 11.14 8.64
CA PRO A 684 -1.25 11.30 8.87
C PRO A 684 -1.61 11.62 10.35
N PRO A 685 -2.83 12.12 10.61
CA PRO A 685 -3.27 12.50 11.95
C PRO A 685 -3.26 11.32 12.93
N ARG A 686 -2.32 11.35 13.87
CA ARG A 686 -2.07 10.31 14.87
C ARG A 686 -2.08 10.92 16.27
N TRP A 687 -2.59 10.17 17.25
CA TRP A 687 -2.57 10.58 18.65
C TRP A 687 -1.16 10.99 19.10
N ARG A 688 -1.09 12.12 19.82
CA ARG A 688 0.13 12.66 20.44
C ARG A 688 -0.18 13.08 21.87
N ALA A 689 0.81 13.02 22.74
CA ALA A 689 0.69 13.55 24.09
C ALA A 689 0.66 15.09 24.05
N MET A 690 -0.30 15.66 24.79
CA MET A 690 -0.50 17.10 25.01
C MET A 690 -0.81 17.33 26.49
N ASN A 691 -0.46 18.51 27.01
CA ASN A 691 -0.78 18.91 28.38
C ASN A 691 -0.18 17.97 29.46
N VAL A 692 1.04 17.49 29.25
CA VAL A 692 1.71 16.56 30.18
C VAL A 692 3.09 17.08 30.54
N ASP A 693 3.40 17.10 31.83
CA ASP A 693 4.77 17.28 32.32
C ASP A 693 5.46 15.94 32.51
N ILE A 694 6.73 15.87 32.11
CA ILE A 694 7.55 14.66 32.20
C ILE A 694 8.86 14.94 32.94
N PHE A 695 9.26 13.99 33.77
CA PHE A 695 10.59 14.00 34.39
C PHE A 695 11.66 13.68 33.35
N LYS A 696 12.71 14.51 33.35
CA LYS A 696 13.95 14.30 32.61
C LYS A 696 15.08 13.99 33.59
N VAL A 697 16.03 13.20 33.13
CA VAL A 697 17.20 12.78 33.90
C VAL A 697 18.47 13.44 33.37
N ALA A 698 19.47 13.63 34.24
CA ALA A 698 20.70 14.38 33.92
C ALA A 698 21.52 13.75 32.78
N ASP A 699 21.51 12.42 32.67
CA ASP A 699 22.34 11.69 31.71
C ASP A 699 21.79 11.71 30.26
N GLY A 700 20.59 12.28 30.05
CA GLY A 700 19.96 12.54 28.73
C GLY A 700 19.69 11.32 27.82
N SER A 701 20.26 10.16 28.12
CA SER A 701 20.48 9.03 27.18
C SER A 701 20.17 7.66 27.80
N LEU A 702 19.07 7.55 28.54
CA LEU A 702 18.51 6.24 28.85
C LEU A 702 18.06 5.61 27.52
N SER A 703 18.90 4.76 26.94
CA SER A 703 18.64 4.05 25.67
C SER A 703 17.59 2.96 25.88
N SER A 704 16.35 3.38 26.12
CA SER A 704 15.27 2.53 26.63
C SER A 704 14.09 2.42 25.68
N LEU A 705 13.38 1.30 25.77
CA LEU A 705 12.07 1.06 25.17
C LEU A 705 10.95 1.20 26.21
N GLY A 706 11.15 2.05 27.21
CA GLY A 706 10.28 2.20 28.40
C GLY A 706 10.87 1.60 29.68
N GLY A 707 10.20 1.81 30.81
CA GLY A 707 10.64 1.33 32.13
C GLY A 707 10.04 2.11 33.30
N ALA A 708 10.71 2.05 34.45
CA ALA A 708 10.30 2.71 35.69
C ALA A 708 11.48 3.48 36.31
N LEU A 709 11.15 4.59 36.99
CA LEU A 709 12.05 5.31 37.89
C LEU A 709 11.61 5.05 39.33
N ALA A 710 12.50 4.45 40.11
CA ALA A 710 12.24 4.09 41.50
C ALA A 710 13.21 4.76 42.48
N ASP A 711 12.74 4.91 43.73
CA ASP A 711 13.57 5.30 44.87
C ASP A 711 14.42 4.13 45.39
N ASP A 712 15.28 4.38 46.37
CA ASP A 712 16.18 3.38 46.96
C ASP A 712 15.45 2.18 47.62
N GLN A 713 14.15 2.31 47.89
CA GLN A 713 13.29 1.25 48.43
C GLN A 713 12.58 0.47 47.31
N GLY A 714 12.86 0.77 46.04
CA GLY A 714 12.22 0.14 44.89
C GLY A 714 10.77 0.59 44.66
N HIS A 715 10.31 1.68 45.28
CA HIS A 715 9.00 2.25 45.00
C HIS A 715 9.05 3.09 43.72
N VAL A 716 8.16 2.80 42.78
CA VAL A 716 8.09 3.49 41.49
C VAL A 716 7.31 4.79 41.66
N ARG A 717 7.98 5.92 41.45
CA ARG A 717 7.37 7.26 41.51
C ARG A 717 7.12 7.87 40.15
N ALA A 718 7.81 7.39 39.11
CA ALA A 718 7.52 7.76 37.73
C ALA A 718 7.73 6.58 36.77
N ILE A 719 6.94 6.54 35.71
CA ILE A 719 7.00 5.51 34.67
C ILE A 719 7.67 6.11 33.45
N TRP A 720 8.78 5.53 33.04
CA TRP A 720 9.57 5.96 31.90
C TRP A 720 8.94 5.47 30.61
N MET A 721 8.53 6.38 29.74
CA MET A 721 7.72 6.09 28.55
C MET A 721 8.34 6.66 27.29
N ASN A 722 8.02 6.03 26.16
CA ASN A 722 8.31 6.56 24.84
C ASN A 722 7.09 7.33 24.29
N PHE A 723 7.32 8.53 23.78
CA PHE A 723 6.29 9.42 23.24
C PHE A 723 6.49 9.59 21.75
N SER A 724 5.51 9.12 20.98
CA SER A 724 5.57 9.06 19.53
C SER A 724 5.33 10.42 18.87
N ILE A 725 6.30 10.93 18.10
CA ILE A 725 6.26 12.25 17.44
C ILE A 725 6.68 12.17 15.97
N ASP A 726 6.43 13.22 15.20
CA ASP A 726 7.04 13.40 13.88
C ASP A 726 8.20 14.41 13.99
N ASN A 727 9.34 14.10 13.38
CA ASN A 727 10.46 15.03 13.29
C ASN A 727 10.21 16.10 12.20
N GLU A 728 11.15 17.03 12.01
CA GLU A 728 11.01 18.11 11.01
C GLU A 728 10.83 17.58 9.57
N ALA A 729 11.36 16.38 9.27
CA ALA A 729 11.18 15.70 8.00
C ALA A 729 9.89 14.86 7.92
N LYS A 730 8.93 15.05 8.86
CA LYS A 730 7.68 14.28 8.99
C LYS A 730 7.88 12.76 9.09
N LYS A 731 9.04 12.34 9.60
CA LYS A 731 9.34 10.94 9.89
C LYS A 731 9.06 10.64 11.36
N LEU A 732 8.58 9.43 11.61
CA LEU A 732 8.32 8.93 12.96
C LEU A 732 9.61 8.98 13.79
N SER A 733 9.51 9.58 14.97
CA SER A 733 10.56 9.73 15.96
C SER A 733 9.93 9.60 17.35
N SER A 734 10.75 9.65 18.40
CA SER A 734 10.23 9.59 19.75
C SER A 734 10.98 10.48 20.74
N ILE A 735 10.27 10.88 21.79
CA ILE A 735 10.81 11.56 22.96
C ILE A 735 10.62 10.63 24.15
N VAL A 736 11.59 10.52 25.05
CA VAL A 736 11.48 9.71 26.27
C VAL A 736 11.33 10.57 27.52
N GLY A 737 10.60 10.12 28.52
CA GLY A 737 10.48 10.80 29.81
C GLY A 737 9.65 10.05 30.84
N GLY A 738 9.78 10.44 32.11
CA GLY A 738 9.06 9.82 33.23
C GLY A 738 7.72 10.51 33.51
N ILE A 739 6.61 9.80 33.37
CA ILE A 739 5.29 10.26 33.82
C ILE A 739 5.13 9.98 35.33
N PRO A 740 4.73 10.95 36.15
CA PRO A 740 4.47 10.73 37.58
C PRO A 740 3.45 9.61 37.83
N ALA A 741 3.75 8.70 38.75
CA ALA A 741 2.88 7.57 39.08
C ALA A 741 1.52 8.02 39.66
N ARG A 742 1.46 9.22 40.29
CA ARG A 742 0.20 9.84 40.74
C ARG A 742 -0.82 10.07 39.62
N LEU A 743 -0.39 10.22 38.36
CA LEU A 743 -1.28 10.40 37.21
C LEU A 743 -1.87 9.07 36.71
N VAL A 744 -1.24 7.95 37.04
CA VAL A 744 -1.66 6.60 36.60
C VAL A 744 -2.56 5.93 37.62
N LEU A 745 -2.30 6.18 38.91
CA LEU A 745 -3.00 5.57 40.04
C LEU A 745 -4.54 5.70 40.02
N PRO A 746 -5.15 6.86 39.70
CA PRO A 746 -6.62 6.98 39.69
C PRO A 746 -7.32 5.98 38.76
N VAL A 747 -6.75 5.74 37.57
CA VAL A 747 -7.27 4.78 36.60
C VAL A 747 -7.10 3.35 37.10
N LEU A 748 -5.94 3.03 37.68
CA LEU A 748 -5.67 1.71 38.25
C LEU A 748 -6.58 1.40 39.45
N ASP A 749 -6.77 2.36 40.35
CA ASP A 749 -7.64 2.24 41.52
C ASP A 749 -9.10 2.00 41.08
N CYS A 750 -9.55 2.67 40.00
CA CYS A 750 -10.86 2.46 39.40
C CYS A 750 -11.04 1.02 38.85
N ILE A 751 -10.07 0.51 38.09
CA ILE A 751 -10.10 -0.86 37.53
C ILE A 751 -10.06 -1.90 38.65
N LYS A 752 -9.20 -1.72 39.66
CA LYS A 752 -9.10 -2.60 40.83
C LYS A 752 -10.40 -2.66 41.63
N ALA A 753 -11.18 -1.58 41.62
CA ALA A 753 -12.52 -1.53 42.21
C ALA A 753 -13.62 -2.15 41.32
N GLY A 754 -13.27 -2.77 40.18
CA GLY A 754 -14.21 -3.40 39.25
C GLY A 754 -15.04 -2.42 38.41
N LYS A 755 -14.62 -1.15 38.32
CA LYS A 755 -15.32 -0.10 37.57
C LYS A 755 -14.61 0.19 36.24
N GLN A 756 -15.36 0.65 35.24
CA GLN A 756 -14.76 1.13 33.99
C GLN A 756 -14.19 2.54 34.19
N PRO A 757 -12.91 2.78 33.85
CA PRO A 757 -12.32 4.12 33.95
C PRO A 757 -13.00 5.10 33.01
N VAL A 758 -13.26 6.29 33.52
CA VAL A 758 -13.72 7.45 32.76
C VAL A 758 -12.85 8.62 33.16
N VAL A 759 -12.39 9.37 32.17
CA VAL A 759 -11.55 10.56 32.36
C VAL A 759 -12.24 11.73 31.68
N TYR A 760 -12.40 12.83 32.40
CA TYR A 760 -12.88 14.10 31.87
C TYR A 760 -11.69 14.98 31.50
N GLY A 761 -11.81 15.78 30.44
CA GLY A 761 -10.78 16.73 30.08
C GLY A 761 -11.26 17.87 29.19
N LEU A 762 -10.39 18.85 29.00
CA LEU A 762 -10.64 20.01 28.16
C LEU A 762 -10.05 19.77 26.76
N ASP A 763 -10.83 20.06 25.72
CA ASP A 763 -10.39 19.93 24.32
C ASP A 763 -9.55 21.12 23.86
N ALA A 764 -8.55 21.49 24.65
CA ALA A 764 -7.61 22.57 24.38
C ALA A 764 -6.17 22.11 24.66
N GLU A 765 -5.24 22.61 23.85
CA GLU A 765 -3.81 22.51 24.10
C GLU A 765 -3.36 23.72 24.90
N PHE A 766 -2.63 23.47 25.99
CA PHE A 766 -2.15 24.49 26.92
C PHE A 766 -0.63 24.60 26.85
N TRP A 767 -0.13 25.79 27.12
CA TRP A 767 1.29 26.06 27.25
C TRP A 767 1.55 27.04 28.39
N THR A 768 2.76 27.03 28.92
CA THR A 768 3.16 27.89 30.04
C THR A 768 3.68 29.24 29.52
N LEU A 769 3.13 30.33 30.03
CA LEU A 769 3.58 31.69 29.78
C LEU A 769 4.29 32.26 31.00
N GLN A 770 5.45 32.88 30.79
CA GLN A 770 6.20 33.56 31.86
C GLN A 770 5.43 34.78 32.39
N LEU A 771 5.52 35.05 33.69
CA LEU A 771 4.79 36.15 34.33
C LEU A 771 5.14 37.53 33.75
N SER A 772 6.38 37.73 33.31
CA SER A 772 6.80 38.95 32.61
C SER A 772 6.01 39.20 31.32
N ASN A 773 5.79 38.15 30.52
CA ASN A 773 5.01 38.22 29.30
C ASN A 773 3.50 38.29 29.60
N ALA A 774 3.03 37.58 30.62
CA ALA A 774 1.63 37.64 31.05
C ALA A 774 1.24 39.07 31.50
N ARG A 775 2.15 39.78 32.17
CA ARG A 775 1.97 41.19 32.56
C ARG A 775 1.80 42.11 31.35
N LEU A 776 2.58 41.92 30.29
CA LEU A 776 2.45 42.69 29.04
C LEU A 776 1.09 42.48 28.36
N LEU A 777 0.42 41.36 28.65
CA LEU A 777 -0.89 40.99 28.12
C LEU A 777 -2.06 41.33 29.07
N GLY A 778 -1.80 42.09 30.14
CA GLY A 778 -2.84 42.65 31.02
C GLY A 778 -3.08 41.91 32.33
N LEU A 779 -2.21 40.96 32.71
CA LEU A 779 -2.29 40.32 34.02
C LEU A 779 -2.00 41.33 35.15
N LYS A 780 -2.89 41.39 36.14
CA LYS A 780 -2.77 42.27 37.31
C LYS A 780 -1.75 41.76 38.33
N GLU A 781 -1.15 42.67 39.09
CA GLU A 781 -0.13 42.35 40.10
C GLU A 781 -0.67 41.39 41.20
N GLU A 782 -1.93 41.51 41.58
CA GLU A 782 -2.58 40.61 42.56
C GLU A 782 -2.51 39.14 42.14
N TRP A 783 -2.62 38.85 40.84
CA TRP A 783 -2.50 37.50 40.31
C TRP A 783 -1.05 37.03 40.25
N ILE A 784 -0.10 37.92 39.98
CA ILE A 784 1.34 37.63 40.04
C ILE A 784 1.72 37.19 41.45
N ASP A 785 1.25 37.91 42.47
CA ASP A 785 1.49 37.59 43.87
C ASP A 785 0.87 36.25 44.27
N LYS A 786 -0.39 36.01 43.86
CA LYS A 786 -1.07 34.71 44.10
C LYS A 786 -0.33 33.54 43.46
N VAL A 787 0.02 33.62 42.18
CA VAL A 787 0.72 32.56 41.45
C VAL A 787 2.10 32.31 42.03
N THR A 788 2.84 33.37 42.36
CA THR A 788 4.17 33.25 42.98
C THR A 788 4.10 32.59 44.36
N LYS A 789 3.08 32.94 45.15
CA LYS A 789 2.85 32.33 46.47
C LYS A 789 2.48 30.86 46.38
N GLU A 790 1.65 30.47 45.41
CA GLU A 790 1.25 29.08 45.20
C GLU A 790 2.42 28.23 44.66
N THR A 791 3.29 28.84 43.84
CA THR A 791 4.48 28.17 43.25
C THR A 791 5.66 28.05 44.23
N ASN A 792 5.51 28.38 45.53
CA ASN A 792 6.62 28.44 46.50
C ASN A 792 7.36 27.10 46.78
N ASP A 793 6.96 26.00 46.14
CA ASP A 793 7.73 24.75 46.18
C ASP A 793 8.88 24.83 45.15
N LYS A 794 10.11 24.56 45.58
CA LYS A 794 11.39 24.93 44.91
C LYS A 794 11.66 24.28 43.53
N THR A 795 10.68 23.63 42.91
CA THR A 795 10.86 22.72 41.77
C THR A 795 10.40 23.29 40.42
N THR A 796 9.60 24.36 40.38
CA THR A 796 9.05 24.94 39.14
C THR A 796 9.09 26.47 39.16
N GLN A 797 9.35 27.09 38.01
CA GLN A 797 9.29 28.56 37.91
C GLN A 797 7.82 29.03 37.86
N PRO A 798 7.47 30.16 38.51
CA PRO A 798 6.12 30.72 38.43
C PRO A 798 5.72 31.01 36.99
N SER A 799 4.63 30.40 36.54
CA SER A 799 4.09 30.57 35.19
C SER A 799 2.57 30.46 35.20
N ILE A 800 1.95 30.96 34.13
CA ILE A 800 0.49 30.86 33.93
C ILE A 800 0.22 29.98 32.72
N LEU A 801 -0.79 29.13 32.81
CA LEU A 801 -1.27 28.38 31.66
C LEU A 801 -2.04 29.29 30.72
N CYS A 802 -1.71 29.20 29.45
CA CYS A 802 -2.41 29.86 28.37
C CYS A 802 -2.93 28.80 27.39
N VAL A 803 -4.09 29.02 26.79
CA VAL A 803 -4.60 28.17 25.70
C VAL A 803 -3.80 28.47 24.44
N LEU A 804 -3.06 27.48 23.95
CA LEU A 804 -2.35 27.55 22.68
C LEU A 804 -3.32 27.39 21.50
N GLY A 805 -4.17 26.36 21.56
CA GLY A 805 -5.12 26.03 20.50
C GLY A 805 -6.26 25.15 21.01
N ILE A 806 -7.32 25.05 20.22
CA ILE A 806 -8.48 24.19 20.51
C ILE A 806 -8.34 22.90 19.71
N THR A 807 -8.41 21.76 20.38
CA THR A 807 -8.19 20.42 19.78
C THR A 807 -9.47 19.77 19.25
N ASP A 808 -10.64 20.22 19.68
CA ASP A 808 -11.93 19.82 19.11
C ASP A 808 -12.95 20.95 19.21
N LEU A 809 -13.13 21.70 18.12
CA LEU A 809 -14.07 22.82 18.01
C LEU A 809 -15.55 22.41 18.11
N SER A 810 -15.87 21.11 17.99
CA SER A 810 -17.25 20.62 18.07
C SER A 810 -17.76 20.50 19.51
N THR A 811 -16.84 20.36 20.48
CA THR A 811 -17.13 20.12 21.91
C THR A 811 -17.58 21.39 22.65
N PRO A 812 -18.32 21.26 23.77
CA PRO A 812 -18.69 22.41 24.60
C PRO A 812 -17.48 23.18 25.16
N SER A 813 -16.47 22.46 25.65
CA SER A 813 -15.15 22.97 26.09
C SER A 813 -14.47 23.77 24.99
N GLY A 814 -14.38 23.21 23.77
CA GLY A 814 -13.77 23.86 22.62
C GLY A 814 -14.51 25.12 22.14
N LYS A 815 -15.81 25.25 22.44
CA LYS A 815 -16.61 26.45 22.17
C LYS A 815 -16.50 27.51 23.27
N ALA A 816 -16.25 27.09 24.52
CA ALA A 816 -16.14 27.98 25.67
C ALA A 816 -14.78 28.69 25.74
N LEU A 817 -13.71 27.97 25.42
CA LEU A 817 -12.32 28.45 25.45
C LEU A 817 -11.89 29.04 24.09
N ARG A 818 -10.87 29.91 24.11
CA ARG A 818 -10.27 30.52 22.93
C ARG A 818 -8.74 30.50 23.04
N SER A 819 -8.06 30.42 21.90
CA SER A 819 -6.60 30.62 21.86
C SER A 819 -6.25 31.99 22.45
N GLY A 820 -5.25 32.00 23.34
CA GLY A 820 -4.83 33.19 24.09
C GLY A 820 -5.46 33.36 25.47
N ASP A 821 -6.49 32.58 25.83
CA ASP A 821 -7.06 32.63 27.18
C ASP A 821 -6.02 32.22 28.22
N MET A 822 -5.79 33.07 29.22
CA MET A 822 -4.94 32.72 30.37
C MET A 822 -5.80 32.15 31.50
N ILE A 823 -5.42 31.00 32.02
CA ILE A 823 -6.15 30.31 33.08
C ILE A 823 -5.60 30.77 34.43
N LEU A 824 -6.44 31.44 35.23
CA LEU A 824 -6.06 31.97 36.54
C LEU A 824 -6.47 31.01 37.66
N GLU A 825 -7.75 30.59 37.65
CA GLU A 825 -8.28 29.62 38.61
C GLU A 825 -9.18 28.58 37.93
N MET A 826 -9.19 27.36 38.47
CA MET A 826 -10.15 26.30 38.15
C MET A 826 -10.74 25.75 39.46
N ASN A 827 -12.07 25.77 39.59
CA ASN A 827 -12.80 25.40 40.82
C ASN A 827 -12.20 26.02 42.09
N ASN A 828 -11.93 27.33 42.05
CA ASN A 828 -11.34 28.13 43.13
C ASN A 828 -9.90 27.71 43.53
N ARG A 829 -9.16 27.04 42.64
CA ARG A 829 -7.73 26.75 42.82
C ARG A 829 -6.90 27.44 41.75
N VAL A 830 -5.79 28.07 42.16
CA VAL A 830 -4.83 28.69 41.24
C VAL A 830 -4.08 27.59 40.51
N ILE A 831 -3.99 27.69 39.18
CA ILE A 831 -3.37 26.69 38.31
C ILE A 831 -2.04 27.21 37.79
N THR A 832 -0.96 26.47 38.01
CA THR A 832 0.41 26.96 37.74
C THR A 832 1.22 26.03 36.84
N THR A 833 0.84 24.75 36.76
CA THR A 833 1.52 23.71 35.95
C THR A 833 0.51 22.91 35.11
N LEU A 834 0.98 22.24 34.06
CA LEU A 834 0.11 21.35 33.27
C LEU A 834 -0.36 20.15 34.10
N SER A 835 0.47 19.68 35.02
CA SER A 835 0.14 18.61 35.96
C SER A 835 -1.07 18.92 36.85
N ASP A 836 -1.34 20.20 37.15
CA ASP A 836 -2.50 20.61 37.96
C ASP A 836 -3.83 20.31 37.26
N LEU A 837 -3.85 20.23 35.92
CA LEU A 837 -5.05 19.86 35.16
C LEU A 837 -5.57 18.46 35.54
N ALA A 838 -4.67 17.57 35.97
CA ALA A 838 -5.03 16.21 36.36
C ALA A 838 -5.96 16.14 37.58
N LEU A 839 -6.00 17.19 38.40
CA LEU A 839 -6.85 17.28 39.60
C LEU A 839 -8.35 17.30 39.26
N PHE A 840 -8.70 17.57 38.01
CA PHE A 840 -10.08 17.77 37.56
C PHE A 840 -10.57 16.70 36.59
N ASN A 841 -9.78 15.63 36.40
CA ASN A 841 -10.09 14.55 35.46
C ASN A 841 -11.29 13.67 35.87
N ASP A 842 -11.87 13.90 37.04
CA ASP A 842 -13.07 13.23 37.56
C ASP A 842 -14.31 14.13 37.55
N THR A 843 -14.18 15.37 37.07
CA THR A 843 -15.23 16.39 37.13
C THR A 843 -15.75 16.72 35.72
N ASP A 844 -17.07 16.72 35.53
CA ASP A 844 -17.71 16.95 34.23
C ASP A 844 -17.96 18.44 33.89
N ARG A 845 -17.85 19.34 34.87
CA ARG A 845 -17.98 20.80 34.70
C ARG A 845 -16.99 21.56 35.57
N LEU A 846 -16.41 22.62 35.02
CA LEU A 846 -15.36 23.39 35.66
C LEU A 846 -15.74 24.87 35.69
N THR A 847 -15.69 25.48 36.87
CA THR A 847 -15.75 26.94 37.01
C THR A 847 -14.35 27.49 36.83
N MET A 848 -14.11 28.20 35.73
CA MET A 848 -12.79 28.72 35.35
C MET A 848 -12.77 30.24 35.39
N THR A 849 -11.84 30.83 36.13
CA THR A 849 -11.52 32.27 36.04
C THR A 849 -10.38 32.43 35.05
N ILE A 850 -10.62 33.18 33.98
CA ILE A 850 -9.65 33.39 32.89
C ILE A 850 -9.40 34.88 32.66
N LEU A 851 -8.24 35.20 32.08
CA LEU A 851 -7.97 36.50 31.47
C LEU A 851 -8.09 36.37 29.95
N ARG A 852 -9.05 37.09 29.36
CA ARG A 852 -9.26 37.17 27.91
C ARG A 852 -9.26 38.62 27.48
N ASP A 853 -8.39 38.98 26.53
CA ASP A 853 -8.26 40.35 26.01
C ASP A 853 -8.10 41.41 27.13
N GLY A 854 -7.33 41.08 28.17
CA GLY A 854 -7.09 41.94 29.34
C GLY A 854 -8.25 42.04 30.32
N LYS A 855 -9.35 41.29 30.13
CA LYS A 855 -10.51 41.26 31.02
C LYS A 855 -10.62 39.92 31.74
N GLU A 856 -10.89 39.98 33.04
CA GLU A 856 -11.14 38.80 33.85
C GLU A 856 -12.59 38.33 33.65
N LEU A 857 -12.76 37.04 33.34
CA LEU A 857 -14.04 36.41 33.09
C LEU A 857 -14.14 35.12 33.89
N THR A 858 -15.32 34.84 34.46
CA THR A 858 -15.64 33.54 35.03
C THR A 858 -16.52 32.76 34.05
N LEU A 859 -16.06 31.59 33.64
CA LEU A 859 -16.72 30.70 32.71
C LEU A 859 -17.13 29.40 33.39
N ASP A 860 -18.29 28.87 33.02
CA ASP A 860 -18.70 27.50 33.32
C ASP A 860 -18.39 26.63 32.09
N VAL A 861 -17.36 25.80 32.21
CA VAL A 861 -16.76 25.04 31.10
C VAL A 861 -17.05 23.55 31.28
N PRO A 862 -17.92 22.95 30.44
CA PRO A 862 -18.15 21.51 30.48
C PRO A 862 -16.93 20.75 29.97
N ALA A 863 -16.54 19.68 30.66
CA ALA A 863 -15.45 18.81 30.27
C ALA A 863 -15.95 17.65 29.38
N THR A 864 -15.11 17.22 28.45
CA THR A 864 -15.41 16.10 27.55
C THR A 864 -15.10 14.77 28.23
N LYS A 865 -16.04 13.83 28.13
CA LYS A 865 -15.94 12.49 28.71
C LYS A 865 -15.14 11.56 27.78
N HIS A 866 -14.17 10.83 28.33
CA HIS A 866 -13.38 9.82 27.63
C HIS A 866 -13.44 8.47 28.35
N ASP A 867 -13.75 7.39 27.63
CA ASP A 867 -13.84 6.02 28.13
C ASP A 867 -12.62 5.15 27.78
N GLY A 868 -11.65 5.73 27.05
CA GLY A 868 -10.41 5.07 26.64
C GLY A 868 -10.57 3.94 25.63
N LYS A 869 -11.72 3.85 24.94
CA LYS A 869 -11.94 2.85 23.87
C LYS A 869 -11.54 3.35 22.48
N GLU A 870 -11.49 4.67 22.28
CA GLU A 870 -11.20 5.35 21.01
C GLU A 870 -12.05 4.82 19.84
N THR A 871 -11.45 4.52 18.68
CA THR A 871 -12.17 3.98 17.52
C THR A 871 -12.75 2.61 17.85
N THR A 872 -14.07 2.48 17.75
CA THR A 872 -14.82 1.26 18.09
C THR A 872 -15.46 0.56 16.89
N GLU A 873 -15.51 1.25 15.75
CA GLU A 873 -16.07 0.73 14.51
C GLU A 873 -15.26 1.22 13.31
N VAL A 874 -15.03 0.33 12.35
CA VAL A 874 -14.35 0.61 11.09
C VAL A 874 -15.10 -0.08 9.96
N VAL A 875 -15.28 0.61 8.85
CA VAL A 875 -15.90 0.06 7.64
C VAL A 875 -14.89 0.07 6.51
N GLY A 876 -14.68 -1.09 5.89
CA GLY A 876 -14.01 -1.16 4.60
C GLY A 876 -15.02 -1.15 3.47
N TRP A 877 -14.86 -0.27 2.49
CA TRP A 877 -15.73 -0.21 1.32
C TRP A 877 -14.96 0.30 0.10
N GLN A 878 -14.98 -0.43 -1.02
CA GLN A 878 -14.32 0.02 -2.25
C GLN A 878 -12.81 0.32 -2.07
N GLY A 879 -12.20 -0.36 -1.10
CA GLY A 879 -10.81 -0.21 -0.68
C GLY A 879 -10.50 1.00 0.20
N MET A 880 -11.49 1.79 0.63
CA MET A 880 -11.27 2.81 1.65
C MET A 880 -11.57 2.26 3.05
N LEU A 881 -10.81 2.72 4.06
CA LEU A 881 -11.06 2.48 5.48
C LEU A 881 -11.73 3.70 6.08
N VAL A 882 -12.98 3.55 6.52
CA VAL A 882 -13.84 4.62 7.02
C VAL A 882 -14.12 4.43 8.50
N GLN A 883 -14.11 5.52 9.25
CA GLN A 883 -14.40 5.56 10.67
C GLN A 883 -15.04 6.90 11.07
N GLU A 884 -15.50 7.00 12.31
CA GLU A 884 -15.81 8.30 12.89
C GLU A 884 -14.53 9.15 13.03
N ALA A 885 -14.66 10.47 12.91
CA ALA A 885 -13.52 11.36 13.05
C ALA A 885 -12.86 11.19 14.43
N HIS A 886 -11.65 10.63 14.46
CA HIS A 886 -10.90 10.42 15.69
C HIS A 886 -10.25 11.73 16.15
N ARG A 887 -9.86 11.79 17.43
CA ARG A 887 -9.40 13.01 18.09
C ARG A 887 -8.28 13.73 17.31
N ALA A 888 -7.28 12.99 16.85
CA ALA A 888 -6.15 13.56 16.14
C ALA A 888 -6.54 14.16 14.76
N ALA A 889 -7.55 13.62 14.08
CA ALA A 889 -8.06 14.21 12.84
C ALA A 889 -8.83 15.52 13.11
N LYS A 890 -9.59 15.59 14.20
CA LYS A 890 -10.34 16.82 14.57
C LYS A 890 -9.44 17.97 14.99
N GLU A 891 -8.32 17.64 15.64
CA GLU A 891 -7.29 18.59 16.08
C GLU A 891 -6.75 19.45 14.94
N GLN A 892 -6.66 18.90 13.73
CA GLN A 892 -6.03 19.56 12.60
C GLN A 892 -6.97 20.47 11.80
N VAL A 893 -8.21 20.65 12.26
CA VAL A 893 -9.20 21.46 11.55
C VAL A 893 -9.30 22.87 12.12
N GLN A 894 -9.19 23.87 11.25
CA GLN A 894 -9.06 25.27 11.68
C GLN A 894 -10.38 25.99 12.00
N LYS A 895 -11.49 25.67 11.32
CA LYS A 895 -12.74 26.45 11.40
C LYS A 895 -13.86 25.70 12.12
N CYS A 896 -14.18 24.51 11.65
CA CYS A 896 -15.15 23.62 12.25
C CYS A 896 -14.83 22.19 11.84
N VAL A 897 -15.10 21.22 12.71
CA VAL A 897 -14.96 19.80 12.36
C VAL A 897 -15.99 19.48 11.27
N PRO A 898 -15.59 18.96 10.09
CA PRO A 898 -16.53 18.64 9.05
C PRO A 898 -17.51 17.57 9.52
N GLN A 899 -18.78 17.71 9.13
CA GLN A 899 -19.79 16.68 9.35
C GLN A 899 -19.50 15.46 8.46
N GLY A 900 -19.84 14.27 8.92
CA GLY A 900 -19.68 13.02 8.17
C GLY A 900 -18.57 12.13 8.70
N VAL A 901 -18.15 11.16 7.88
CA VAL A 901 -17.22 10.11 8.28
C VAL A 901 -15.83 10.32 7.69
N TYR A 902 -14.80 9.96 8.46
CA TYR A 902 -13.40 10.17 8.12
C TYR A 902 -12.83 9.00 7.32
N VAL A 903 -12.09 9.31 6.24
CA VAL A 903 -11.37 8.32 5.43
C VAL A 903 -9.93 8.21 5.93
N SER A 904 -9.63 7.13 6.66
CA SER A 904 -8.30 6.89 7.26
C SER A 904 -7.25 6.45 6.25
N CYS A 905 -7.64 5.64 5.26
CA CYS A 905 -6.73 5.05 4.29
C CYS A 905 -7.48 4.68 3.00
N CYS A 906 -6.79 4.78 1.87
CA CYS A 906 -7.20 4.21 0.58
C CYS A 906 -6.20 3.11 0.22
N LEU A 907 -6.65 1.86 0.18
CA LEU A 907 -5.81 0.70 -0.12
C LEU A 907 -5.34 0.75 -1.58
N TYR A 908 -4.09 0.35 -1.84
CA TYR A 908 -3.55 0.32 -3.19
C TYR A 908 -4.33 -0.65 -4.09
N GLY A 909 -4.53 -0.26 -5.34
CA GLY A 909 -5.26 -1.07 -6.31
C GLY A 909 -6.78 -1.02 -6.14
N SER A 910 -7.31 0.00 -5.46
CA SER A 910 -8.75 0.15 -5.21
C SER A 910 -9.38 1.30 -5.98
N PRO A 911 -10.71 1.27 -6.18
CA PRO A 911 -11.45 2.44 -6.68
C PRO A 911 -11.23 3.68 -5.83
N ALA A 912 -11.16 3.54 -4.51
CA ALA A 912 -10.93 4.66 -3.60
C ALA A 912 -9.60 5.38 -3.89
N GLN A 913 -8.53 4.64 -4.19
CA GLN A 913 -7.23 5.22 -4.53
C GLN A 913 -7.31 6.13 -5.78
N ALA A 914 -8.19 5.81 -6.73
CA ALA A 914 -8.35 6.58 -7.98
C ALA A 914 -9.21 7.84 -7.81
N SER A 915 -10.07 7.90 -6.80
CA SER A 915 -11.10 8.94 -6.67
C SER A 915 -10.97 9.82 -5.43
N LEU A 916 -10.26 9.38 -4.38
CA LEU A 916 -10.20 10.04 -3.07
C LEU A 916 -8.79 10.00 -2.47
N GLU A 917 -8.44 11.08 -1.77
CA GLU A 917 -7.26 11.12 -0.90
C GLU A 917 -7.64 10.73 0.55
N PRO A 918 -6.78 10.03 1.29
CA PRO A 918 -6.95 9.84 2.72
C PRO A 918 -6.95 11.19 3.47
N GLY A 919 -7.65 11.26 4.60
CA GLY A 919 -7.72 12.47 5.42
C GLY A 919 -8.88 13.41 5.09
N VAL A 920 -9.89 12.92 4.36
CA VAL A 920 -11.12 13.66 4.02
C VAL A 920 -12.34 13.15 4.78
N TRP A 921 -13.39 13.97 4.84
CA TRP A 921 -14.68 13.62 5.45
C TRP A 921 -15.76 13.43 4.40
N ILE A 922 -16.35 12.25 4.31
CA ILE A 922 -17.49 11.97 3.43
C ILE A 922 -18.76 12.39 4.14
N HIS A 923 -19.48 13.35 3.56
CA HIS A 923 -20.71 13.89 4.14
C HIS A 923 -21.95 13.71 3.27
N ALA A 924 -21.81 13.18 2.04
CA ALA A 924 -22.94 12.65 1.28
C ALA A 924 -22.52 11.60 0.25
N ILE A 925 -23.38 10.62 0.00
CA ILE A 925 -23.25 9.60 -1.06
C ILE A 925 -24.54 9.59 -1.88
N ASN A 926 -24.46 9.78 -3.20
CA ASN A 926 -25.63 9.90 -4.09
C ASN A 926 -26.68 10.87 -3.55
N GLN A 927 -26.23 12.03 -3.08
CA GLN A 927 -27.03 13.07 -2.41
C GLN A 927 -27.67 12.67 -1.07
N THR A 928 -27.50 11.44 -0.60
CA THR A 928 -27.89 11.01 0.74
C THR A 928 -26.91 11.58 1.75
N PRO A 929 -27.34 12.44 2.69
CA PRO A 929 -26.45 12.99 3.72
C PRO A 929 -25.88 11.89 4.61
N VAL A 930 -24.60 11.99 4.92
CA VAL A 930 -23.89 11.09 5.83
C VAL A 930 -23.40 11.93 6.99
N THR A 931 -23.90 11.63 8.20
CA THR A 931 -23.52 12.37 9.42
C THR A 931 -22.83 11.50 10.45
N SER A 932 -22.95 10.18 10.29
CA SER A 932 -22.37 9.14 11.13
C SER A 932 -21.98 7.93 10.29
N LEU A 933 -21.17 7.04 10.87
CA LEU A 933 -20.80 5.76 10.25
C LEU A 933 -22.01 4.87 10.01
N ARG A 934 -23.06 4.99 10.84
CA ARG A 934 -24.33 4.31 10.62
C ARG A 934 -25.04 4.80 9.36
N ASP A 935 -25.08 6.11 9.14
CA ASP A 935 -25.66 6.69 7.92
C ASP A 935 -24.84 6.30 6.69
N PHE A 936 -23.52 6.28 6.82
CA PHE A 936 -22.62 5.81 5.76
C PHE A 936 -22.95 4.37 5.36
N ILE A 937 -23.02 3.46 6.34
CA ILE A 937 -23.37 2.05 6.10
C ILE A 937 -24.74 1.95 5.41
N ALA A 938 -25.74 2.69 5.88
CA ALA A 938 -27.08 2.70 5.27
C ALA A 938 -27.08 3.25 3.83
N ALA A 939 -26.23 4.26 3.54
CA ALA A 939 -26.14 4.87 2.22
C ALA A 939 -25.42 3.99 1.18
N VAL A 940 -24.52 3.09 1.61
CA VAL A 940 -23.77 2.20 0.72
C VAL A 940 -24.29 0.76 0.67
N ASP A 941 -25.14 0.35 1.63
CA ASP A 941 -25.77 -0.96 1.65
C ASP A 941 -26.90 -1.03 0.62
N SER A 942 -26.65 -1.71 -0.51
CA SER A 942 -27.60 -1.86 -1.62
C SER A 942 -28.86 -2.66 -1.29
N ARG A 943 -29.03 -3.16 -0.06
CA ARG A 943 -30.28 -3.80 0.40
C ARG A 943 -31.33 -2.80 0.89
N GLN A 944 -30.98 -1.53 1.04
CA GLN A 944 -31.93 -0.47 1.33
C GLN A 944 -32.30 0.27 0.04
N PRO A 945 -33.58 0.35 -0.35
CA PRO A 945 -33.98 1.06 -1.56
C PRO A 945 -33.70 2.55 -1.40
N THR A 946 -32.75 3.08 -2.18
CA THR A 946 -32.57 4.51 -2.37
C THR A 946 -33.78 5.02 -3.17
N LYS A 947 -34.70 5.75 -2.51
CA LYS A 947 -35.75 6.46 -3.24
C LYS A 947 -35.09 7.57 -4.06
N PRO A 948 -35.19 7.58 -5.40
CA PRO A 948 -34.80 8.75 -6.17
C PRO A 948 -35.75 9.89 -5.78
N LYS A 949 -35.24 10.91 -5.09
CA LYS A 949 -35.97 12.17 -4.93
C LYS A 949 -35.86 12.93 -6.25
N SER A 950 -36.80 12.66 -7.15
CA SER A 950 -37.15 13.60 -8.23
C SER A 950 -37.67 14.89 -7.59
N LEU A 951 -36.92 15.98 -7.73
CA LEU A 951 -37.36 17.34 -7.43
C LEU A 951 -36.76 18.26 -8.49
N PHE A 952 -37.38 18.28 -9.66
CA PHE A 952 -37.29 19.42 -10.57
C PHE A 952 -38.68 20.04 -10.66
N GLN A 953 -38.89 21.11 -9.90
CA GLN A 953 -39.98 22.04 -10.11
C GLN A 953 -39.33 23.24 -10.82
N TYR A 954 -39.49 23.32 -12.13
CA TYR A 954 -39.03 24.47 -12.91
C TYR A 954 -39.90 25.69 -12.54
N GLN A 955 -39.25 26.75 -12.03
CA GLN A 955 -39.81 28.09 -12.05
C GLN A 955 -39.44 28.72 -13.39
N GLU A 956 -40.45 29.21 -14.11
CA GLU A 956 -40.31 29.96 -15.35
C GLU A 956 -39.41 31.19 -15.13
N LEU A 957 -38.36 31.30 -15.94
CA LEU A 957 -37.54 32.49 -16.10
C LEU A 957 -37.48 32.85 -17.59
N ASP A 958 -37.60 34.15 -17.86
CA ASP A 958 -37.85 34.76 -19.16
C ASP A 958 -36.81 34.45 -20.25
N SER A 959 -37.35 34.43 -21.47
CA SER A 959 -36.75 34.06 -22.75
C SER A 959 -35.61 34.96 -23.24
N ASN A 960 -34.43 34.36 -23.49
CA ASN A 960 -33.77 34.31 -24.80
C ASN A 960 -32.50 33.44 -24.71
N GLU A 961 -32.33 32.54 -25.69
CA GLU A 961 -31.22 31.56 -25.87
C GLU A 961 -31.29 30.21 -25.09
N GLN A 962 -32.45 29.53 -25.03
CA GLN A 962 -32.55 28.18 -24.44
C GLN A 962 -33.38 27.12 -25.21
N ASP A 963 -33.69 27.31 -26.49
CA ASP A 963 -34.58 26.36 -27.20
C ASP A 963 -33.91 25.10 -27.80
N ILE A 964 -32.61 24.87 -27.57
CA ILE A 964 -31.93 23.64 -28.07
C ILE A 964 -31.93 22.50 -27.03
N ILE A 965 -32.21 22.78 -25.74
CA ILE A 965 -32.01 21.79 -24.66
C ILE A 965 -33.33 21.16 -24.17
N LEU A 966 -34.52 21.65 -24.55
CA LEU A 966 -35.79 21.22 -23.93
C LEU A 966 -36.97 20.96 -24.87
N SER A 967 -36.75 20.65 -26.15
CA SER A 967 -37.81 20.13 -27.02
C SER A 967 -37.47 18.71 -27.48
N PRO A 968 -38.24 17.67 -27.11
CA PRO A 968 -38.25 16.44 -27.90
C PRO A 968 -38.90 16.81 -29.23
N THR A 969 -38.12 16.84 -30.31
CA THR A 969 -38.68 16.95 -31.65
C THR A 969 -39.59 15.76 -31.89
N ASP A 970 -40.89 16.02 -32.02
CA ASP A 970 -41.86 15.13 -32.64
C ASP A 970 -41.39 14.84 -34.07
N ASP A 971 -40.70 13.73 -34.25
CA ASP A 971 -40.63 13.06 -35.54
C ASP A 971 -41.32 11.70 -35.41
N THR A 972 -42.64 11.74 -35.55
CA THR A 972 -43.51 10.57 -35.62
C THR A 972 -43.23 9.80 -36.91
N SER A 973 -42.22 8.92 -36.93
CA SER A 973 -42.19 7.73 -37.79
C SER A 973 -41.13 6.68 -37.42
N GLN A 974 -40.91 6.42 -36.14
CA GLN A 974 -40.47 5.10 -35.63
C GLN A 974 -40.49 5.17 -34.09
N ALA A 975 -41.32 4.36 -33.44
CA ALA A 975 -41.36 4.29 -31.99
C ALA A 975 -39.97 3.86 -31.47
N PRO A 976 -39.28 4.67 -30.64
CA PRO A 976 -38.15 4.17 -29.87
C PRO A 976 -38.72 3.18 -28.86
N SER A 977 -38.18 1.96 -28.83
CA SER A 977 -38.47 1.02 -27.76
C SER A 977 -38.15 1.67 -26.41
N GLU A 978 -39.05 1.52 -25.44
CA GLU A 978 -38.91 1.99 -24.05
C GLU A 978 -37.79 1.27 -23.29
N THR A 979 -36.53 1.39 -23.74
CA THR A 979 -35.35 0.79 -23.09
C THR A 979 -34.22 1.75 -22.77
N ASP A 980 -34.28 3.02 -23.18
CA ASP A 980 -33.20 4.00 -22.95
C ASP A 980 -33.33 4.73 -21.60
N ASN A 981 -33.55 3.99 -20.51
CA ASN A 981 -33.17 4.44 -19.17
C ASN A 981 -31.70 4.04 -18.92
N ASP A 982 -30.79 4.61 -19.70
CA ASP A 982 -29.37 4.24 -19.72
C ASP A 982 -28.53 4.96 -18.64
N PHE A 983 -29.20 5.55 -17.64
CA PHE A 983 -28.55 5.82 -16.36
C PHE A 983 -28.41 4.48 -15.62
N GLN A 984 -27.35 3.73 -15.95
CA GLN A 984 -26.82 2.67 -15.08
C GLN A 984 -26.34 3.31 -13.75
N SER A 985 -27.28 3.68 -12.89
CA SER A 985 -27.02 4.29 -11.57
C SER A 985 -26.32 3.36 -10.59
N ASP A 986 -26.13 2.08 -10.96
CA ASP A 986 -25.56 1.06 -10.08
C ASP A 986 -24.04 0.89 -10.20
N SER A 987 -23.40 1.48 -11.23
CA SER A 987 -21.97 1.31 -11.47
C SER A 987 -21.10 2.40 -10.82
N HIS A 988 -21.65 3.59 -10.58
CA HIS A 988 -20.93 4.73 -10.03
C HIS A 988 -21.72 5.38 -8.90
N VAL A 989 -20.99 5.97 -7.97
CA VAL A 989 -21.56 6.76 -6.87
C VAL A 989 -20.91 8.14 -6.81
N GLN A 990 -21.74 9.14 -6.55
CA GLN A 990 -21.29 10.50 -6.28
C GLN A 990 -20.93 10.62 -4.81
N ILE A 991 -19.70 11.03 -4.51
CA ILE A 991 -19.22 11.25 -3.14
C ILE A 991 -18.95 12.74 -2.98
N LYS A 992 -19.68 13.38 -2.05
CA LYS A 992 -19.34 14.71 -1.57
C LYS A 992 -18.49 14.57 -0.32
N TYR A 993 -17.32 15.20 -0.36
CA TYR A 993 -16.37 15.16 0.73
C TYR A 993 -15.81 16.54 1.04
N THR A 994 -15.36 16.71 2.28
CA THR A 994 -14.75 17.93 2.78
C THR A 994 -13.30 17.66 3.14
N THR A 995 -12.40 18.53 2.69
CA THR A 995 -10.97 18.48 3.04
C THR A 995 -10.73 19.12 4.41
N ILE A 996 -9.53 18.92 4.97
CA ILE A 996 -9.08 19.56 6.22
C ILE A 996 -9.19 21.10 6.19
N ALA A 997 -9.11 21.70 5.00
CA ALA A 997 -9.27 23.15 4.79
C ALA A 997 -10.74 23.62 4.78
N ASN A 998 -11.70 22.73 5.08
CA ASN A 998 -13.14 22.98 4.98
C ASN A 998 -13.60 23.34 3.55
N VAL A 999 -12.93 22.80 2.52
CA VAL A 999 -13.36 22.93 1.12
C VAL A 999 -14.14 21.68 0.72
N VAL A 1000 -15.33 21.89 0.16
CA VAL A 1000 -16.21 20.81 -0.30
C VAL A 1000 -15.90 20.47 -1.75
N HIS A 1001 -15.74 19.19 -2.03
CA HIS A 1001 -15.51 18.64 -3.35
C HIS A 1001 -16.56 17.58 -3.67
N LEU A 1002 -16.79 17.37 -4.96
CA LEU A 1002 -17.60 16.29 -5.49
C LEU A 1002 -16.71 15.43 -6.39
N THR A 1003 -16.70 14.12 -6.14
CA THR A 1003 -16.03 13.15 -7.01
C THR A 1003 -17.00 12.03 -7.36
N THR A 1004 -16.69 11.30 -8.41
CA THR A 1004 -17.37 10.05 -8.77
C THR A 1004 -16.45 8.88 -8.46
N LEU A 1005 -17.02 7.84 -7.86
CA LEU A 1005 -16.33 6.59 -7.56
C LEU A 1005 -17.05 5.47 -8.29
N LYS A 1006 -16.29 4.73 -9.10
CA LYS A 1006 -16.79 3.53 -9.77
C LYS A 1006 -16.77 2.36 -8.79
N LEU A 1007 -17.89 1.67 -8.64
CA LEU A 1007 -18.00 0.53 -7.74
C LEU A 1007 -17.36 -0.72 -8.35
N ASP A 1008 -16.61 -1.43 -7.53
CA ASP A 1008 -16.07 -2.76 -7.73
C ASP A 1008 -16.35 -3.60 -6.49
N LYS A 1009 -17.51 -4.26 -6.52
CA LYS A 1009 -17.96 -5.15 -5.44
C LYS A 1009 -17.23 -6.49 -5.46
N HIS A 1010 -16.58 -6.83 -6.57
CA HIS A 1010 -15.94 -8.13 -6.77
C HIS A 1010 -14.60 -8.21 -6.04
N TYR A 1011 -13.70 -7.25 -6.27
CA TYR A 1011 -12.37 -7.24 -5.63
C TYR A 1011 -12.33 -6.44 -4.32
N TRP A 1012 -13.27 -5.50 -4.13
CA TRP A 1012 -13.34 -4.59 -2.98
C TRP A 1012 -14.72 -4.58 -2.31
N PRO A 1013 -15.18 -5.75 -1.80
CA PRO A 1013 -16.47 -5.85 -1.13
C PRO A 1013 -16.50 -5.06 0.18
N MET A 1014 -17.70 -4.83 0.67
CA MET A 1014 -17.89 -4.13 1.94
C MET A 1014 -17.66 -5.07 3.13
N TRP A 1015 -17.06 -4.55 4.18
CA TRP A 1015 -17.01 -5.21 5.48
C TRP A 1015 -17.12 -4.18 6.61
N HIS A 1016 -17.69 -4.61 7.72
CA HIS A 1016 -17.85 -3.80 8.94
C HIS A 1016 -17.22 -4.54 10.10
N LEU A 1017 -16.29 -3.86 10.76
CA LEU A 1017 -15.59 -4.32 11.93
C LEU A 1017 -16.07 -3.51 13.12
N LYS A 1018 -16.63 -4.18 14.12
CA LYS A 1018 -17.20 -3.54 15.30
C LYS A 1018 -16.66 -4.18 16.57
N ARG A 1019 -16.28 -3.34 17.52
CA ARG A 1019 -15.91 -3.79 18.87
C ARG A 1019 -17.14 -4.43 19.53
N ASP A 1020 -16.94 -5.62 20.07
CA ASP A 1020 -17.97 -6.41 20.75
C ASP A 1020 -17.33 -7.03 22.00
N ASP A 1021 -17.54 -6.40 23.15
CA ASP A 1021 -17.00 -6.84 24.44
C ASP A 1021 -17.58 -8.21 24.87
N SER A 1022 -18.65 -8.70 24.23
CA SER A 1022 -19.20 -10.06 24.45
C SER A 1022 -18.53 -11.13 23.58
N TYR A 1023 -17.84 -10.71 22.52
CA TYR A 1023 -17.10 -11.61 21.65
C TYR A 1023 -15.74 -11.93 22.27
N HIS A 1024 -15.37 -13.20 22.30
CA HIS A 1024 -14.15 -13.67 22.98
C HIS A 1024 -12.86 -12.98 22.51
N TYR A 1025 -12.87 -12.44 21.29
CA TYR A 1025 -11.73 -11.75 20.68
C TYR A 1025 -11.90 -10.22 20.58
N GLY A 1026 -12.94 -9.65 21.21
CA GLY A 1026 -13.20 -8.21 21.35
C GLY A 1026 -13.69 -7.48 20.09
N TRP A 1027 -13.57 -8.10 18.91
CA TRP A 1027 -13.92 -7.50 17.63
C TRP A 1027 -14.66 -8.48 16.73
N LYS A 1028 -15.77 -8.04 16.14
CA LYS A 1028 -16.60 -8.83 15.23
C LYS A 1028 -16.52 -8.24 13.82
N LEU A 1029 -15.99 -9.02 12.88
CA LEU A 1029 -15.97 -8.69 11.45
C LEU A 1029 -17.23 -9.28 10.78
N LYS A 1030 -17.96 -8.44 10.06
CA LYS A 1030 -19.08 -8.84 9.21
C LYS A 1030 -18.79 -8.43 7.78
N SER A 1031 -18.67 -9.40 6.88
CA SER A 1031 -18.60 -9.13 5.44
C SER A 1031 -20.00 -9.01 4.85
N PHE A 1032 -20.15 -8.14 3.87
CA PHE A 1032 -21.34 -8.00 3.06
C PHE A 1032 -20.91 -8.31 1.63
N ASP A 1033 -21.31 -9.49 1.16
CA ASP A 1033 -21.10 -9.90 -0.23
C ASP A 1033 -22.12 -9.22 -1.14
#